data_AF-A0A6A5QJB6-F1
#
_entry.id   AF-A0A6A5QJB6-F1
#
_cell.length_a   1.000
_cell.length_b   1.000
_cell.length_c   1.000
_cell.angle_alpha   90.00
_cell.angle_beta   90.00
_cell.angle_gamma   90.00
#
_symmetry.space_group_name_H-M   'P 1'
#
loop_
_entity.id
_entity.type
_entity.pdbx_description
1 polymer ?
#
loop_
_entity_poly.entity_id
_entity_poly.type
_entity_poly.pdbx_seq_one_letter_code
_entity_poly.pdbx_strand_id
1 'polypeptide(L)'
;MVPKAPSREALSILKQTIRPWVAVQSHAQCRLLTSAPRSTLPHNQRAYPAQQSSRTASTFTHSHHAEAVSIVPTAVDTNSADFKENRRQMQEATENLVNLHAKIAQGGSQKARDKHIQRGKMLVRDRITALIDPGSPFLELSQMAGYDMYDGEDVPAGGIVTGIGTVSGVQCMIVANDATVKGGTYYPVTVKKHLRAQTIAQENRLPCIYLVDSGGANLPNQADVFPDVNHFGRIFYNQARMSSMGIPQISVVMGPCTAGGAYVPSMSDENIIVENQGHIFLAGPPLVKAATGEVVSAEDLGGGKLHSEISGVTDYLAVDDAHALVLARRSVGNLNWHRNQPAPATPTFKEPLYDPQELSGIAGTNLRRQIPVHEVIARIVDGSSFSEFKPLFGSTLVTGFARIYGQPVGIVANNGILFSESSLKGAHFVQLCGKRHIPLIFLQNISGFMVGQDAEKGGIAKNGAKLVTAVSCVDVPKFTVVIGSSAGAGNYGMCGRAYSPRLLFTWPNAKTSVMGAEQLSSVMEAVGKQADPALKARIEHESEATFGSARLWDDGIIPPEHTRRVLGMGLQMACGGQNSGVEKESTWDSIKDVASKVAQQLVAQYAAKDPQGGYRVLGGYPGVLYPPYFWWQAGAMFGTLLDYWHYTGDDQYNGLVREGLIHNFGEDLNLMPANQSKNEGNDDQVFWAYSMMSAAEYGLPDPPSDKPGWLAMTQSVFNQFLNRYNKEVSDGNCGGGLRWQIYNWLDGYKYKNTASNGGFFHLGARLAMYTRNDTYAAWAETVFDWMSHSPLLPGDGTVNDGTSMETKPMCKDADHTQWTYNYGIMIAGAAYMYNYTNGAEKWKSALTKFIAKQGDTFYPEEKGGIMIEPCEYVDNNCNADQESFKAYLARWLGTAIQLAPFTHDLIMPKLQKSAVRAAQTCTGLSTHGGGDYQCGMRWYVDGYDNSKNGVGQQMSALNIISVLNAARVPPLYSSHNGGTSQGDPGLGNKNDAAVLPIYEDDITTGDRAGASIVTMIAAVLWIGGAWWMIKN
;
A
#
# COMPACT_ATOMS: atom_id res chain seq x y z
N MET A 1 -27.91 38.58 -2.70
CA MET A 1 -28.49 37.32 -2.14
C MET A 1 -27.89 36.14 -2.88
N VAL A 2 -27.77 34.99 -2.24
CA VAL A 2 -27.59 33.69 -2.91
C VAL A 2 -28.94 32.98 -2.93
N PRO A 3 -29.33 32.41 -4.08
CA PRO A 3 -29.99 31.12 -4.16
C PRO A 3 -29.12 30.19 -5.03
N LYS A 4 -28.51 29.10 -4.55
CA LYS A 4 -29.03 27.99 -3.73
C LYS A 4 -30.20 27.28 -4.42
N ALA A 5 -30.38 25.98 -4.18
CA ALA A 5 -31.70 25.36 -4.30
C ALA A 5 -32.66 26.19 -3.44
N PRO A 6 -33.62 26.92 -4.03
CA PRO A 6 -34.47 27.81 -3.27
C PRO A 6 -35.72 27.06 -2.79
N SER A 7 -36.62 27.83 -2.22
CA SER A 7 -38.06 27.61 -2.32
C SER A 7 -38.54 27.36 -3.76
N ARG A 8 -39.87 27.33 -3.95
CA ARG A 8 -40.51 27.71 -5.22
C ARG A 8 -39.89 29.01 -5.79
N GLU A 9 -40.10 29.21 -7.10
CA GLU A 9 -39.40 30.17 -7.97
C GLU A 9 -37.98 29.65 -8.33
N ALA A 10 -37.88 28.44 -8.90
CA ALA A 10 -38.24 28.08 -10.29
C ALA A 10 -37.26 28.70 -11.33
N LEU A 11 -36.61 27.92 -12.20
CA LEU A 11 -37.17 27.42 -13.48
C LEU A 11 -37.70 28.49 -14.48
N SER A 12 -37.70 29.78 -14.13
CA SER A 12 -38.09 30.88 -15.04
C SER A 12 -36.89 31.52 -15.76
N ILE A 13 -35.78 31.76 -15.07
CA ILE A 13 -34.69 32.63 -15.57
C ILE A 13 -33.80 31.97 -16.64
N LEU A 14 -33.65 30.63 -16.65
CA LEU A 14 -32.79 29.92 -17.61
C LEU A 14 -33.44 29.64 -18.98
N LYS A 15 -34.66 30.13 -19.25
CA LYS A 15 -35.36 29.94 -20.53
C LYS A 15 -35.41 31.17 -21.45
N GLN A 16 -34.91 32.34 -21.02
CA GLN A 16 -34.99 33.58 -21.80
C GLN A 16 -33.74 34.45 -21.69
N THR A 17 -32.73 34.21 -22.52
CA THR A 17 -32.35 35.19 -23.57
C THR A 17 -31.22 34.69 -24.47
N ILE A 18 -31.59 34.30 -25.70
CA ILE A 18 -30.97 34.99 -26.85
C ILE A 18 -31.88 36.20 -27.15
N ARG A 19 -31.25 37.30 -27.59
CA ARG A 19 -31.78 38.68 -27.72
C ARG A 19 -32.94 38.82 -28.74
N PRO A 20 -33.60 40.01 -28.88
CA PRO A 20 -33.75 41.16 -27.96
C PRO A 20 -35.21 41.73 -27.84
N TRP A 21 -35.51 42.59 -26.84
CA TRP A 21 -36.07 43.98 -26.97
C TRP A 21 -36.66 44.56 -25.65
N VAL A 22 -36.19 45.77 -25.28
CA VAL A 22 -36.94 46.96 -24.79
C VAL A 22 -37.87 46.93 -23.54
N ALA A 23 -37.49 47.77 -22.54
CA ALA A 23 -38.32 48.65 -21.65
C ALA A 23 -38.88 48.25 -20.25
N VAL A 24 -38.40 49.01 -19.23
CA VAL A 24 -39.19 49.86 -18.26
C VAL A 24 -39.79 49.30 -16.93
N GLN A 25 -39.16 49.73 -15.82
CA GLN A 25 -39.66 50.29 -14.52
C GLN A 25 -40.58 49.54 -13.49
N SER A 26 -39.98 49.26 -12.32
CA SER A 26 -40.32 49.82 -10.97
C SER A 26 -41.43 49.26 -10.02
N HIS A 27 -41.11 49.26 -8.70
CA HIS A 27 -41.96 49.45 -7.49
C HIS A 27 -43.16 48.48 -7.17
N ALA A 28 -43.69 48.31 -5.93
CA ALA A 28 -43.17 48.46 -4.54
C ALA A 28 -44.16 47.92 -3.44
N GLN A 29 -43.65 47.65 -2.21
CA GLN A 29 -44.28 47.81 -0.87
C GLN A 29 -45.45 46.93 -0.27
N CYS A 30 -45.38 46.77 1.09
CA CYS A 30 -46.47 46.66 2.12
C CYS A 30 -47.29 45.33 2.32
N ARG A 31 -47.54 44.74 3.53
CA ARG A 31 -48.27 45.06 4.82
C ARG A 31 -49.70 44.40 4.86
N LEU A 32 -50.38 43.98 5.97
CA LEU A 32 -50.12 43.72 7.42
C LEU A 32 -51.36 43.03 8.13
N LEU A 33 -51.20 42.45 9.36
CA LEU A 33 -52.25 42.16 10.43
C LEU A 33 -53.34 41.07 10.12
N THR A 34 -53.97 40.19 10.94
CA THR A 34 -54.36 39.92 12.38
C THR A 34 -55.81 40.33 12.78
N SER A 35 -56.65 39.59 13.57
CA SER A 35 -56.63 38.21 14.16
C SER A 35 -57.89 37.87 15.02
N ALA A 36 -58.14 36.57 15.34
CA ALA A 36 -58.84 36.02 16.56
C ALA A 36 -60.43 35.99 16.62
N PRO A 37 -61.13 35.53 17.70
CA PRO A 37 -61.24 34.13 18.25
C PRO A 37 -62.66 33.67 18.80
N ARG A 38 -62.71 32.51 19.54
CA ARG A 38 -63.82 31.84 20.35
C ARG A 38 -64.70 30.80 19.59
N SER A 39 -65.26 29.69 20.14
CA SER A 39 -65.13 28.86 21.40
C SER A 39 -65.81 27.45 21.13
N THR A 40 -66.15 26.46 21.99
CA THR A 40 -66.35 26.26 23.47
C THR A 40 -66.08 24.78 23.92
N LEU A 41 -66.86 24.14 24.84
CA LEU A 41 -66.64 22.86 25.60
C LEU A 41 -68.01 22.23 26.08
N PRO A 42 -68.16 21.14 26.92
CA PRO A 42 -67.25 20.10 27.52
C PRO A 42 -67.78 18.60 27.55
N HIS A 43 -67.06 17.71 28.29
CA HIS A 43 -67.38 16.37 28.88
C HIS A 43 -66.81 15.09 28.17
N ASN A 44 -66.30 14.03 28.87
CA ASN A 44 -66.07 13.81 30.32
C ASN A 44 -64.93 12.79 30.63
N GLN A 45 -64.18 12.99 31.74
CA GLN A 45 -63.41 12.03 32.61
C GLN A 45 -62.60 10.86 31.96
N ARG A 46 -61.30 10.65 32.23
CA ARG A 46 -60.63 10.48 33.55
C ARG A 46 -59.15 10.95 33.61
N ALA A 47 -58.66 11.12 34.84
CA ALA A 47 -57.31 11.45 35.36
C ALA A 47 -56.13 10.58 34.85
N TYR A 48 -54.82 10.88 35.04
CA TYR A 48 -53.97 12.06 35.38
C TYR A 48 -52.47 11.57 35.28
N PRO A 49 -51.41 12.34 35.57
CA PRO A 49 -50.91 13.52 34.86
C PRO A 49 -49.43 13.35 34.38
N ALA A 50 -49.00 14.13 33.38
CA ALA A 50 -47.57 14.36 33.14
C ALA A 50 -47.34 15.77 32.57
N GLN A 51 -46.55 16.60 33.26
CA GLN A 51 -46.15 17.90 32.73
C GLN A 51 -45.11 17.70 31.63
N GLN A 52 -45.49 17.91 30.37
CA GLN A 52 -44.50 18.12 29.31
C GLN A 52 -43.81 19.46 29.51
N SER A 53 -42.74 19.43 30.31
CA SER A 53 -41.72 20.49 30.35
C SER A 53 -41.06 20.59 28.98
N SER A 54 -41.60 21.45 28.11
CA SER A 54 -40.93 21.84 26.87
C SER A 54 -39.66 22.61 27.25
N ARG A 55 -38.51 21.94 27.16
CA ARG A 55 -37.20 22.57 27.46
C ARG A 55 -36.85 23.60 26.38
N THR A 56 -37.34 24.81 26.54
CA THR A 56 -37.06 25.97 25.68
C THR A 56 -35.66 26.54 25.87
N ALA A 57 -34.62 25.71 25.65
CA ALA A 57 -33.24 26.11 25.42
C ALA A 57 -32.35 24.88 25.10
N SER A 58 -32.32 24.46 23.83
CA SER A 58 -31.13 23.76 23.30
C SER A 58 -30.11 24.82 22.88
N THR A 59 -29.46 25.45 23.85
CA THR A 59 -28.40 26.44 23.60
C THR A 59 -27.26 25.77 22.84
N PHE A 60 -27.00 26.24 21.62
CA PHE A 60 -25.89 25.77 20.80
C PHE A 60 -24.56 26.16 21.47
N THR A 61 -23.77 25.18 21.89
CA THR A 61 -22.41 25.42 22.41
C THR A 61 -21.53 25.89 21.26
N HIS A 62 -21.35 27.22 21.15
CA HIS A 62 -20.50 27.82 20.13
C HIS A 62 -19.05 27.32 20.24
N SER A 63 -18.36 27.25 19.10
CA SER A 63 -16.97 26.80 19.00
C SER A 63 -16.01 27.57 19.92
N HIS A 64 -16.27 28.85 20.19
CA HIS A 64 -15.43 29.65 21.10
C HIS A 64 -15.50 29.16 22.57
N HIS A 65 -16.58 28.50 23.01
CA HIS A 65 -16.61 27.85 24.33
C HIS A 65 -15.68 26.63 24.37
N ALA A 66 -15.63 25.83 23.30
CA ALA A 66 -14.72 24.71 23.21
C ALA A 66 -13.26 25.18 23.11
N GLU A 67 -13.00 26.24 22.34
CA GLU A 67 -11.67 26.86 22.26
C GLU A 67 -11.22 27.42 23.62
N ALA A 68 -12.09 28.13 24.35
CA ALA A 68 -11.76 28.71 25.66
C ALA A 68 -11.41 27.66 26.73
N VAL A 69 -11.99 26.45 26.67
CA VAL A 69 -11.67 25.34 27.59
C VAL A 69 -10.36 24.64 27.21
N SER A 70 -9.88 24.80 25.97
CA SER A 70 -8.61 24.22 25.49
C SER A 70 -7.40 25.15 25.64
N ILE A 71 -7.57 26.43 25.99
CA ILE A 71 -6.43 27.34 26.23
C ILE A 71 -5.69 26.92 27.50
N VAL A 72 -4.39 26.63 27.38
CA VAL A 72 -3.52 26.37 28.53
C VAL A 72 -3.20 27.69 29.24
N PRO A 73 -3.57 27.89 30.51
CA PRO A 73 -3.14 29.06 31.26
C PRO A 73 -1.68 28.89 31.72
N THR A 74 -0.86 29.93 31.56
CA THR A 74 0.50 29.94 32.12
C THR A 74 0.49 30.31 33.61
N ALA A 75 1.38 29.68 34.38
CA ALA A 75 1.73 30.00 35.76
C ALA A 75 3.18 30.54 35.89
N VAL A 76 3.85 30.83 34.76
CA VAL A 76 5.25 31.29 34.73
C VAL A 76 5.34 32.77 35.10
N ASP A 77 5.95 33.07 36.25
CA ASP A 77 6.46 34.42 36.53
C ASP A 77 7.87 34.59 35.96
N THR A 78 7.97 35.38 34.88
CA THR A 78 9.24 35.74 34.23
C THR A 78 10.14 36.63 35.08
N ASN A 79 9.63 37.19 36.18
CA ASN A 79 10.41 37.96 37.16
C ASN A 79 11.00 37.11 38.29
N SER A 80 10.58 35.85 38.42
CA SER A 80 11.04 34.95 39.48
C SER A 80 12.54 34.65 39.37
N ALA A 81 13.16 34.34 40.52
CA ALA A 81 14.59 34.02 40.59
C ALA A 81 14.93 32.75 39.80
N ASP A 82 14.10 31.71 39.90
CA ASP A 82 14.31 30.44 39.17
C ASP A 82 14.18 30.61 37.66
N PHE A 83 13.22 31.39 37.16
CA PHE A 83 13.11 31.67 35.72
C PHE A 83 14.34 32.41 35.18
N LYS A 84 14.82 33.42 35.92
CA LYS A 84 16.01 34.20 35.54
C LYS A 84 17.28 33.35 35.54
N GLU A 85 17.45 32.47 36.52
CA GLU A 85 18.60 31.57 36.60
C GLU A 85 18.56 30.46 35.54
N ASN A 86 17.39 29.85 35.29
CA ASN A 86 17.19 28.92 34.17
C ASN A 86 17.55 29.60 32.84
N ARG A 87 17.04 30.82 32.60
CA ARG A 87 17.30 31.60 31.37
C ARG A 87 18.79 31.89 31.21
N ARG A 88 19.50 32.29 32.27
CA ARG A 88 20.96 32.50 32.26
C ARG A 88 21.70 31.22 31.85
N GLN A 89 21.40 30.09 32.49
CA GLN A 89 22.03 28.80 32.20
C GLN A 89 21.76 28.31 30.76
N MET A 90 20.52 28.46 30.27
CA MET A 90 20.15 28.07 28.91
C MET A 90 20.76 29.01 27.87
N GLN A 91 20.84 30.31 28.16
CA GLN A 91 21.51 31.29 27.31
C GLN A 91 23.00 30.96 27.18
N GLU A 92 23.70 30.68 28.28
CA GLU A 92 25.11 30.26 28.26
C GLU A 92 25.32 28.96 27.45
N ALA A 93 24.44 27.97 27.59
CA ALA A 93 24.49 26.75 26.77
C ALA A 93 24.24 27.04 25.28
N THR A 94 23.33 27.97 24.97
CA THR A 94 22.96 28.35 23.59
C THR A 94 24.03 29.22 22.92
N GLU A 95 24.66 30.14 23.64
CA GLU A 95 25.78 30.95 23.15
C GLU A 95 27.01 30.07 22.85
N ASN A 96 27.30 29.09 23.71
CA ASN A 96 28.34 28.09 23.43
C ASN A 96 28.03 27.27 22.16
N LEU A 97 26.77 26.85 21.96
CA LEU A 97 26.34 26.17 20.74
C LEU A 97 26.45 27.08 19.50
N VAL A 98 26.06 28.35 19.60
CA VAL A 98 26.17 29.33 18.49
C VAL A 98 27.62 29.57 18.11
N ASN A 99 28.53 29.73 19.08
CA ASN A 99 29.97 29.86 18.84
C ASN A 99 30.56 28.60 18.16
N LEU A 100 30.12 27.42 18.60
CA LEU A 100 30.57 26.14 18.04
C LEU A 100 30.01 25.90 16.62
N HIS A 101 28.75 26.22 16.37
CA HIS A 101 28.16 26.25 15.03
C HIS A 101 28.86 27.28 14.12
N ALA A 102 29.23 28.46 14.63
CA ALA A 102 29.97 29.47 13.87
C ALA A 102 31.39 29.00 13.50
N LYS A 103 32.07 28.24 14.38
CA LYS A 103 33.34 27.55 14.07
C LYS A 103 33.13 26.47 13.01
N ILE A 104 32.16 25.58 13.18
CA ILE A 104 31.89 24.47 12.26
C ILE A 104 31.45 24.97 10.88
N ALA A 105 30.67 26.06 10.82
CA ALA A 105 30.22 26.68 9.58
C ALA A 105 31.37 27.24 8.73
N GLN A 106 32.58 27.42 9.30
CA GLN A 106 33.77 27.80 8.53
C GLN A 106 34.20 26.72 7.53
N GLY A 107 33.90 25.45 7.77
CA GLY A 107 34.46 24.33 7.01
C GLY A 107 35.92 24.07 7.41
N GLY A 108 36.77 23.75 6.43
CA GLY A 108 38.18 23.44 6.64
C GLY A 108 39.06 24.65 7.03
N SER A 109 40.34 24.38 7.31
CA SER A 109 41.32 25.42 7.68
C SER A 109 41.41 26.54 6.64
N GLN A 110 41.72 27.78 7.07
CA GLN A 110 41.81 28.96 6.20
C GLN A 110 42.57 28.69 4.88
N LYS A 111 43.77 28.10 4.98
CA LYS A 111 44.62 27.71 3.84
C LYS A 111 43.95 26.76 2.83
N ALA A 112 43.04 25.89 3.27
CA ALA A 112 42.26 25.02 2.39
C ALA A 112 41.15 25.80 1.66
N ARG A 113 40.50 26.75 2.35
CA ARG A 113 39.46 27.64 1.79
C ARG A 113 40.04 28.63 0.79
N ASP A 114 41.16 29.26 1.13
CA ASP A 114 41.91 30.14 0.21
C ASP A 114 42.27 29.39 -1.08
N LYS A 115 42.78 28.16 -0.95
CA LYS A 115 43.13 27.28 -2.08
C LYS A 115 41.92 26.82 -2.90
N HIS A 116 40.73 26.74 -2.30
CA HIS A 116 39.48 26.41 -2.99
C HIS A 116 38.98 27.61 -3.80
N ILE A 117 38.97 28.80 -3.21
CA ILE A 117 38.59 30.05 -3.88
C ILE A 117 39.59 30.42 -4.98
N GLN A 118 40.90 30.20 -4.77
CA GLN A 118 41.95 30.36 -5.79
C GLN A 118 41.80 29.44 -7.02
N ARG A 119 40.91 28.43 -6.95
CA ARG A 119 40.57 27.55 -8.07
C ARG A 119 39.28 27.98 -8.78
N GLY A 120 38.72 29.15 -8.47
CA GLY A 120 37.45 29.64 -9.03
C GLY A 120 36.19 29.08 -8.36
N LYS A 121 36.33 28.28 -7.29
CA LYS A 121 35.25 27.49 -6.71
C LYS A 121 34.53 28.23 -5.57
N MET A 122 33.20 28.17 -5.57
CA MET A 122 32.35 28.63 -4.46
C MET A 122 32.47 27.69 -3.26
N LEU A 123 32.35 28.20 -2.03
CA LEU A 123 32.32 27.34 -0.84
C LEU A 123 30.97 26.61 -0.75
N VAL A 124 30.93 25.49 -0.02
CA VAL A 124 29.76 24.61 0.07
C VAL A 124 28.48 25.35 0.52
N ARG A 125 28.60 26.30 1.46
CA ARG A 125 27.47 27.11 1.96
C ARG A 125 27.05 28.21 0.99
N ASP A 126 27.98 28.78 0.23
CA ASP A 126 27.69 29.76 -0.82
C ASP A 126 26.89 29.08 -1.95
N ARG A 127 27.28 27.86 -2.33
CA ARG A 127 26.58 27.03 -3.33
C ARG A 127 25.15 26.74 -2.89
N ILE A 128 24.93 26.32 -1.64
CA ILE A 128 23.58 26.12 -1.09
C ILE A 128 22.78 27.43 -1.10
N THR A 129 23.40 28.55 -0.70
CA THR A 129 22.76 29.87 -0.64
C THR A 129 22.33 30.38 -2.02
N ALA A 130 23.11 30.08 -3.07
CA ALA A 130 22.77 30.40 -4.46
C ALA A 130 21.80 29.39 -5.12
N LEU A 131 21.71 28.17 -4.59
CA LEU A 131 20.79 27.13 -5.05
C LEU A 131 19.34 27.38 -4.60
N ILE A 132 19.14 27.75 -3.33
CA ILE A 132 17.81 27.92 -2.73
C ILE A 132 17.11 29.20 -3.19
N ASP A 133 15.78 29.22 -3.09
CA ASP A 133 14.96 30.38 -3.44
C ASP A 133 15.21 31.56 -2.48
N PRO A 134 15.40 32.80 -2.99
CA PRO A 134 15.65 33.97 -2.16
C PRO A 134 14.59 34.19 -1.07
N GLY A 135 15.04 34.29 0.18
CA GLY A 135 14.15 34.45 1.35
C GLY A 135 13.52 33.14 1.87
N SER A 136 13.72 32.00 1.20
CA SER A 136 13.30 30.70 1.74
C SER A 136 14.22 30.25 2.90
N PRO A 137 13.71 29.46 3.86
CA PRO A 137 14.54 28.89 4.92
C PRO A 137 15.31 27.66 4.43
N PHE A 138 16.53 27.49 4.95
CA PHE A 138 17.27 26.23 4.88
C PHE A 138 17.29 25.57 6.26
N LEU A 139 16.76 24.35 6.36
CA LEU A 139 16.84 23.51 7.56
C LEU A 139 18.06 22.60 7.44
N GLU A 140 19.21 23.06 7.93
CA GLU A 140 20.44 22.25 8.00
C GLU A 140 20.30 21.12 9.03
N LEU A 141 20.90 19.97 8.75
CA LEU A 141 20.79 18.74 9.53
C LEU A 141 22.17 18.29 10.05
N SER A 142 22.19 17.77 11.28
CA SER A 142 23.36 17.23 11.98
C SER A 142 24.60 18.12 11.83
N GLN A 143 24.45 19.40 12.17
CA GLN A 143 25.52 20.41 12.12
C GLN A 143 26.76 19.98 12.91
N MET A 144 26.56 19.38 14.08
CA MET A 144 27.62 18.89 14.97
C MET A 144 28.36 17.63 14.49
N ALA A 145 27.94 16.99 13.39
CA ALA A 145 28.51 15.72 12.92
C ALA A 145 30.05 15.73 12.88
N GLY A 146 30.68 14.67 13.40
CA GLY A 146 32.15 14.53 13.42
C GLY A 146 32.89 15.36 14.47
N TYR A 147 32.21 16.23 15.22
CA TYR A 147 32.83 16.99 16.31
C TYR A 147 33.33 16.05 17.43
N ASP A 148 34.62 16.19 17.77
CA ASP A 148 35.29 15.41 18.82
C ASP A 148 35.07 13.88 18.68
N MET A 149 35.30 13.39 17.45
CA MET A 149 35.17 11.98 17.06
C MET A 149 36.44 11.34 16.52
N TYR A 150 37.43 12.12 16.08
CA TYR A 150 38.62 11.62 15.38
C TYR A 150 39.89 12.24 15.97
N ASP A 151 40.74 11.42 16.59
CA ASP A 151 41.93 11.88 17.31
C ASP A 151 42.88 12.68 16.43
N GLY A 152 43.07 13.96 16.75
CA GLY A 152 43.93 14.88 16.00
C GLY A 152 43.36 15.35 14.65
N GLU A 153 42.11 15.00 14.29
CA GLU A 153 41.50 15.35 13.02
C GLU A 153 40.17 16.10 13.19
N ASP A 154 40.18 17.43 12.96
CA ASP A 154 38.94 18.21 12.86
C ASP A 154 38.22 17.90 11.53
N VAL A 155 36.98 17.41 11.63
CA VAL A 155 36.11 17.02 10.49
C VAL A 155 34.73 17.71 10.64
N PRO A 156 34.67 19.05 10.57
CA PRO A 156 33.47 19.81 10.91
C PRO A 156 32.28 19.45 10.00
N ALA A 157 31.10 19.35 10.60
CA ALA A 157 29.86 18.87 9.98
C ALA A 157 29.97 17.50 9.28
N GLY A 158 31.02 16.72 9.56
CA GLY A 158 31.33 15.46 8.91
C GLY A 158 31.87 15.62 7.47
N GLY A 159 32.32 16.81 7.08
CA GLY A 159 32.75 17.11 5.70
C GLY A 159 31.61 17.15 4.67
N ILE A 160 30.36 17.20 5.13
CA ILE A 160 29.17 17.24 4.26
C ILE A 160 28.07 18.09 4.91
N VAL A 161 27.57 19.08 4.18
CA VAL A 161 26.40 19.87 4.59
C VAL A 161 25.16 19.19 4.00
N THR A 162 24.20 18.88 4.86
CA THR A 162 22.92 18.28 4.45
C THR A 162 21.77 19.10 5.02
N GLY A 163 20.67 19.20 4.30
CA GLY A 163 19.51 19.95 4.77
C GLY A 163 18.41 20.11 3.74
N ILE A 164 17.30 20.71 4.16
CA ILE A 164 16.11 20.90 3.34
C ILE A 164 15.99 22.37 2.98
N GLY A 165 15.92 22.67 1.68
CA GLY A 165 15.73 24.02 1.15
C GLY A 165 14.62 24.06 0.10
N THR A 166 14.09 25.25 -0.19
CA THR A 166 13.16 25.42 -1.32
C THR A 166 13.95 25.79 -2.55
N VAL A 167 13.72 25.10 -3.68
CA VAL A 167 14.39 25.31 -4.96
C VAL A 167 13.32 25.34 -6.04
N SER A 168 13.19 26.46 -6.76
CA SER A 168 12.16 26.65 -7.80
C SER A 168 10.74 26.34 -7.31
N GLY A 169 10.44 26.66 -6.04
CA GLY A 169 9.17 26.38 -5.35
C GLY A 169 9.02 24.98 -4.75
N VAL A 170 9.96 24.06 -4.96
CA VAL A 170 9.92 22.67 -4.47
C VAL A 170 10.79 22.50 -3.23
N GLN A 171 10.32 21.77 -2.21
CA GLN A 171 11.17 21.39 -1.08
C GLN A 171 12.08 20.21 -1.47
N CYS A 172 13.39 20.45 -1.50
CA CYS A 172 14.40 19.47 -1.90
C CYS A 172 15.31 19.08 -0.72
N MET A 173 15.77 17.84 -0.69
CA MET A 173 16.90 17.42 0.14
C MET A 173 18.19 17.79 -0.59
N ILE A 174 19.01 18.65 0.02
CA ILE A 174 20.29 19.09 -0.53
C ILE A 174 21.42 18.39 0.25
N VAL A 175 22.35 17.79 -0.48
CA VAL A 175 23.49 17.03 0.07
C VAL A 175 24.76 17.52 -0.62
N ALA A 176 25.61 18.25 0.09
CA ALA A 176 26.72 18.99 -0.50
C ALA A 176 28.06 18.70 0.22
N ASN A 177 29.06 18.25 -0.53
CA ASN A 177 30.38 17.95 0.03
C ASN A 177 31.18 19.23 0.31
N ASP A 178 31.87 19.28 1.45
CA ASP A 178 32.84 20.34 1.75
C ASP A 178 34.27 19.88 1.38
N ALA A 179 34.68 20.20 0.16
CA ALA A 179 36.02 19.91 -0.34
C ALA A 179 37.15 20.56 0.48
N THR A 180 36.86 21.57 1.31
CA THR A 180 37.85 22.20 2.20
C THR A 180 38.14 21.34 3.44
N VAL A 181 37.18 20.51 3.87
CA VAL A 181 37.34 19.54 4.96
C VAL A 181 37.96 18.26 4.41
N LYS A 182 39.27 18.06 4.66
CA LYS A 182 40.00 16.81 4.31
C LYS A 182 39.84 16.40 2.82
N GLY A 183 39.63 17.36 1.92
CA GLY A 183 39.39 17.10 0.48
C GLY A 183 37.98 16.57 0.16
N GLY A 184 36.99 16.80 1.03
CA GLY A 184 35.64 16.27 0.89
C GLY A 184 35.56 14.75 1.03
N THR A 185 36.54 14.13 1.71
CA THR A 185 36.64 12.66 1.83
C THR A 185 35.61 12.09 2.81
N TYR A 186 35.06 10.93 2.49
CA TYR A 186 34.05 10.26 3.30
C TYR A 186 34.67 9.52 4.49
N TYR A 187 34.51 10.09 5.68
CA TYR A 187 34.70 9.41 6.97
C TYR A 187 33.45 8.57 7.31
N PRO A 188 33.51 7.64 8.29
CA PRO A 188 32.33 6.87 8.72
C PRO A 188 31.11 7.75 9.08
N VAL A 189 31.36 8.90 9.73
CA VAL A 189 30.30 9.87 10.04
C VAL A 189 29.72 10.56 8.80
N THR A 190 30.53 10.80 7.76
CA THR A 190 30.11 11.37 6.48
C THR A 190 29.14 10.43 5.76
N VAL A 191 29.45 9.12 5.73
CA VAL A 191 28.56 8.09 5.17
C VAL A 191 27.24 8.07 5.94
N LYS A 192 27.31 7.99 7.27
CA LYS A 192 26.12 8.00 8.15
C LYS A 192 25.23 9.24 7.93
N LYS A 193 25.84 10.42 7.72
CA LYS A 193 25.12 11.68 7.45
C LYS A 193 24.48 11.71 6.07
N HIS A 194 25.18 11.24 5.04
CA HIS A 194 24.63 11.10 3.69
C HIS A 194 23.44 10.13 3.69
N LEU A 195 23.57 8.96 4.32
CA LEU A 195 22.49 7.96 4.40
C LEU A 195 21.28 8.48 5.19
N ARG A 196 21.46 9.22 6.31
CA ARG A 196 20.34 9.84 7.03
C ARG A 196 19.63 10.90 6.19
N ALA A 197 20.35 11.71 5.41
CA ALA A 197 19.74 12.66 4.47
C ALA A 197 18.87 11.93 3.43
N GLN A 198 19.34 10.83 2.86
CA GLN A 198 18.55 9.99 1.95
C GLN A 198 17.35 9.32 2.65
N THR A 199 17.49 8.87 3.90
CA THR A 199 16.34 8.35 4.67
C THR A 199 15.24 9.41 4.81
N ILE A 200 15.61 10.64 5.17
CA ILE A 200 14.67 11.77 5.28
C ILE A 200 14.06 12.09 3.91
N ALA A 201 14.83 12.07 2.83
CA ALA A 201 14.33 12.28 1.47
C ALA A 201 13.33 11.20 1.03
N GLN A 202 13.65 9.91 1.25
CA GLN A 202 12.80 8.79 0.89
C GLN A 202 11.50 8.76 1.71
N GLU A 203 11.59 8.93 3.04
CA GLU A 203 10.44 8.93 3.94
C GLU A 203 9.45 10.07 3.63
N ASN A 204 9.96 11.26 3.33
CA ASN A 204 9.16 12.48 3.12
C ASN A 204 8.99 12.86 1.64
N ARG A 205 9.40 11.99 0.71
CA ARG A 205 9.37 12.17 -0.76
C ARG A 205 9.91 13.54 -1.21
N LEU A 206 11.14 13.86 -0.82
CA LEU A 206 11.83 15.08 -1.25
C LEU A 206 12.78 14.77 -2.41
N PRO A 207 12.73 15.48 -3.55
CA PRO A 207 13.75 15.38 -4.59
C PRO A 207 15.15 15.66 -4.03
N CYS A 208 16.14 14.86 -4.42
CA CYS A 208 17.52 14.96 -3.97
C CYS A 208 18.36 15.82 -4.91
N ILE A 209 19.17 16.72 -4.36
CA ILE A 209 20.20 17.48 -5.10
C ILE A 209 21.56 17.23 -4.47
N TYR A 210 22.43 16.54 -5.18
CA TYR A 210 23.79 16.20 -4.75
C TYR A 210 24.80 17.19 -5.33
N LEU A 211 25.39 18.05 -4.50
CA LEU A 211 26.49 18.94 -4.88
C LEU A 211 27.83 18.23 -4.60
N VAL A 212 28.32 17.51 -5.60
CA VAL A 212 29.39 16.51 -5.50
C VAL A 212 30.76 17.16 -5.69
N ASP A 213 31.62 17.04 -4.67
CA ASP A 213 32.97 17.63 -4.64
C ASP A 213 33.84 16.86 -3.62
N SER A 214 34.28 15.65 -3.99
CA SER A 214 34.82 14.65 -3.05
C SER A 214 36.03 13.88 -3.58
N GLY A 215 37.11 13.90 -2.81
CA GLY A 215 38.30 13.07 -3.04
C GLY A 215 38.12 11.56 -2.81
N GLY A 216 36.90 11.07 -2.55
CA GLY A 216 36.61 9.65 -2.33
C GLY A 216 36.52 9.25 -0.85
N ALA A 217 36.81 8.00 -0.53
CA ALA A 217 36.75 7.47 0.84
C ALA A 217 37.98 7.89 1.69
N ASN A 218 37.78 8.05 3.00
CA ASN A 218 38.88 8.16 3.95
C ASN A 218 39.58 6.79 4.09
N LEU A 219 40.70 6.61 3.37
CA LEU A 219 41.39 5.32 3.27
C LEU A 219 41.85 4.72 4.62
N PRO A 220 42.33 5.48 5.62
CA PRO A 220 42.65 4.94 6.94
C PRO A 220 41.48 4.23 7.63
N ASN A 221 40.26 4.77 7.48
CA ASN A 221 39.04 4.23 8.08
C ASN A 221 38.20 3.39 7.08
N GLN A 222 38.80 2.85 6.01
CA GLN A 222 38.04 2.22 4.91
C GLN A 222 37.13 1.06 5.36
N ALA A 223 37.50 0.33 6.41
CA ALA A 223 36.71 -0.77 6.96
C ALA A 223 35.35 -0.31 7.51
N ASP A 224 35.30 0.92 8.04
CA ASP A 224 34.10 1.58 8.59
C ASP A 224 33.44 2.52 7.56
N VAL A 225 33.87 2.45 6.29
CA VAL A 225 33.37 3.29 5.19
C VAL A 225 32.87 2.47 4.01
N PHE A 226 33.40 1.27 3.73
CA PHE A 226 33.12 0.53 2.48
C PHE A 226 32.19 -0.70 2.59
N PRO A 227 32.43 -1.72 3.45
CA PRO A 227 31.88 -3.07 3.23
C PRO A 227 30.45 -3.39 3.73
N ASP A 228 29.92 -2.74 4.77
CA ASP A 228 28.67 -3.15 5.44
C ASP A 228 27.39 -2.59 4.78
N VAL A 229 26.22 -3.14 5.15
CA VAL A 229 24.90 -2.77 4.65
C VAL A 229 24.55 -1.27 4.82
N ASN A 230 25.18 -0.58 5.77
CA ASN A 230 25.05 0.86 6.00
C ASN A 230 26.33 1.66 5.66
N HIS A 231 27.23 1.09 4.84
CA HIS A 231 28.44 1.76 4.36
C HIS A 231 28.22 2.40 2.97
N PHE A 232 29.28 2.96 2.36
CA PHE A 232 29.20 3.88 1.22
C PHE A 232 28.41 3.34 0.01
N GLY A 233 28.48 2.04 -0.27
CA GLY A 233 27.69 1.40 -1.33
C GLY A 233 26.16 1.55 -1.18
N ARG A 234 25.67 1.78 0.05
CA ARG A 234 24.24 1.97 0.32
C ARG A 234 23.68 3.28 -0.26
N ILE A 235 24.53 4.27 -0.51
CA ILE A 235 24.15 5.55 -1.13
C ILE A 235 23.53 5.31 -2.51
N PHE A 236 24.17 4.47 -3.33
CA PHE A 236 23.77 4.18 -4.70
C PHE A 236 22.51 3.29 -4.76
N TYR A 237 22.40 2.33 -3.85
CA TYR A 237 21.18 1.54 -3.65
C TYR A 237 19.99 2.45 -3.32
N ASN A 238 20.17 3.40 -2.39
CA ASN A 238 19.12 4.33 -2.01
C ASN A 238 18.75 5.28 -3.18
N GLN A 239 19.72 5.78 -3.96
CA GLN A 239 19.46 6.57 -5.16
C GLN A 239 18.58 5.82 -6.17
N ALA A 240 18.98 4.60 -6.56
CA ALA A 240 18.23 3.79 -7.51
C ALA A 240 16.82 3.46 -6.99
N ARG A 241 16.67 3.16 -5.68
CA ARG A 241 15.36 2.94 -5.08
C ARG A 241 14.50 4.20 -5.06
N MET A 242 15.05 5.37 -4.72
CA MET A 242 14.31 6.64 -4.74
C MET A 242 13.89 7.05 -6.16
N SER A 243 14.76 6.93 -7.16
CA SER A 243 14.43 7.12 -8.58
C SER A 243 13.27 6.19 -8.99
N SER A 244 13.38 4.88 -8.70
CA SER A 244 12.30 3.91 -8.99
C SER A 244 10.97 4.20 -8.26
N MET A 245 11.00 4.93 -7.15
CA MET A 245 9.80 5.39 -6.41
C MET A 245 9.22 6.71 -6.95
N GLY A 246 9.79 7.30 -8.01
CA GLY A 246 9.43 8.62 -8.52
C GLY A 246 9.83 9.76 -7.57
N ILE A 247 11.03 9.68 -6.99
CA ILE A 247 11.65 10.73 -6.18
C ILE A 247 12.95 11.17 -6.92
N PRO A 248 12.91 12.28 -7.67
CA PRO A 248 14.01 12.66 -8.56
C PRO A 248 15.37 12.82 -7.86
N GLN A 249 16.42 12.35 -8.51
CA GLN A 249 17.82 12.42 -8.10
C GLN A 249 18.57 13.33 -9.08
N ILE A 250 19.06 14.48 -8.63
CA ILE A 250 19.83 15.43 -9.45
C ILE A 250 21.25 15.51 -8.91
N SER A 251 22.25 15.38 -9.78
CA SER A 251 23.67 15.58 -9.42
C SER A 251 24.27 16.81 -10.07
N VAL A 252 25.18 17.45 -9.34
CA VAL A 252 26.00 18.58 -9.78
C VAL A 252 27.45 18.30 -9.39
N VAL A 253 28.27 17.90 -10.36
CA VAL A 253 29.70 17.56 -10.17
C VAL A 253 30.54 18.82 -10.29
N MET A 254 30.90 19.37 -9.13
CA MET A 254 31.58 20.65 -8.98
C MET A 254 33.05 20.45 -8.57
N GLY A 255 33.61 19.26 -8.77
CA GLY A 255 34.96 18.87 -8.35
C GLY A 255 35.28 17.41 -8.67
N PRO A 256 36.29 16.81 -8.01
CA PRO A 256 36.58 15.39 -8.18
C PRO A 256 35.42 14.51 -7.69
N CYS A 257 35.24 13.38 -8.38
CA CYS A 257 34.22 12.37 -8.12
C CYS A 257 34.81 11.00 -8.46
N THR A 258 35.61 10.45 -7.54
CA THR A 258 36.51 9.31 -7.81
C THR A 258 36.04 7.98 -7.20
N ALA A 259 36.40 6.88 -7.86
CA ALA A 259 36.09 5.50 -7.48
C ALA A 259 34.59 5.31 -7.24
N GLY A 260 34.17 4.76 -6.09
CA GLY A 260 32.76 4.60 -5.78
C GLY A 260 31.96 5.92 -5.82
N GLY A 261 32.61 7.07 -5.60
CA GLY A 261 31.94 8.38 -5.68
C GLY A 261 31.32 8.65 -7.05
N ALA A 262 31.92 8.11 -8.12
CA ALA A 262 31.45 8.25 -9.51
C ALA A 262 30.03 7.68 -9.75
N TYR A 263 29.52 6.82 -8.87
CA TYR A 263 28.15 6.32 -8.96
C TYR A 263 27.09 7.33 -8.48
N VAL A 264 27.44 8.36 -7.70
CA VAL A 264 26.47 9.42 -7.34
C VAL A 264 25.96 10.15 -8.59
N PRO A 265 26.82 10.74 -9.45
CA PRO A 265 26.38 11.30 -10.72
C PRO A 265 25.86 10.26 -11.70
N SER A 266 26.56 9.13 -11.88
CA SER A 266 26.18 8.09 -12.87
C SER A 266 24.89 7.32 -12.55
N MET A 267 24.26 7.57 -11.39
CA MET A 267 22.96 7.00 -10.98
C MET A 267 21.99 8.09 -10.50
N SER A 268 22.14 9.30 -11.03
CA SER A 268 21.14 10.39 -10.94
C SER A 268 20.29 10.43 -12.21
N ASP A 269 19.07 10.97 -12.11
CA ASP A 269 18.12 11.09 -13.23
C ASP A 269 18.46 12.28 -14.15
N GLU A 270 19.11 13.32 -13.60
CA GLU A 270 19.77 14.40 -14.34
C GLU A 270 21.13 14.72 -13.70
N ASN A 271 22.18 14.91 -14.51
CA ASN A 271 23.54 15.09 -14.04
C ASN A 271 24.27 16.26 -14.74
N ILE A 272 24.75 17.22 -13.96
CA ILE A 272 25.41 18.46 -14.41
C ILE A 272 26.90 18.40 -14.02
N ILE A 273 27.81 18.79 -14.91
CA ILE A 273 29.26 18.83 -14.63
C ILE A 273 29.89 20.18 -14.98
N VAL A 274 30.80 20.68 -14.14
CA VAL A 274 31.55 21.92 -14.42
C VAL A 274 32.78 21.63 -15.30
N GLU A 275 32.88 22.29 -16.46
CA GLU A 275 34.01 22.17 -17.39
C GLU A 275 35.36 22.51 -16.72
N ASN A 276 36.42 21.75 -17.00
CA ASN A 276 37.78 21.96 -16.45
C ASN A 276 37.87 21.90 -14.90
N GLN A 277 36.84 21.41 -14.21
CA GLN A 277 36.74 21.45 -12.73
C GLN A 277 36.07 20.20 -12.14
N GLY A 278 34.95 19.78 -12.72
CA GLY A 278 34.26 18.53 -12.41
C GLY A 278 34.94 17.35 -13.10
N HIS A 279 35.17 16.27 -12.36
CA HIS A 279 35.89 15.10 -12.88
C HIS A 279 35.26 13.80 -12.35
N ILE A 280 34.85 12.87 -13.21
CA ILE A 280 34.24 11.58 -12.83
C ILE A 280 35.14 10.44 -13.30
N PHE A 281 35.55 9.52 -12.42
CA PHE A 281 36.27 8.31 -12.85
C PHE A 281 36.26 7.19 -11.82
N LEU A 282 36.15 5.93 -12.27
CA LEU A 282 36.28 4.75 -11.41
C LEU A 282 37.71 4.53 -10.89
N ALA A 283 38.71 5.01 -11.62
CA ALA A 283 40.10 5.06 -11.19
C ALA A 283 40.71 6.39 -11.64
N GLY A 284 41.21 7.21 -10.71
CA GLY A 284 41.87 8.47 -11.06
C GLY A 284 43.27 8.27 -11.67
N PRO A 285 43.86 9.32 -12.26
CA PRO A 285 45.15 9.20 -12.98
C PRO A 285 46.30 8.53 -12.20
N PRO A 286 46.46 8.70 -10.86
CA PRO A 286 47.48 7.97 -10.10
C PRO A 286 47.26 6.45 -10.09
N LEU A 287 46.00 5.99 -10.08
CA LEU A 287 45.65 4.57 -10.07
C LEU A 287 45.69 3.97 -11.48
N VAL A 288 45.24 4.71 -12.49
CA VAL A 288 45.41 4.33 -13.92
C VAL A 288 46.89 4.12 -14.22
N LYS A 289 47.75 5.07 -13.85
CA LYS A 289 49.21 4.96 -14.03
C LYS A 289 49.82 3.78 -13.26
N ALA A 290 49.35 3.51 -12.05
CA ALA A 290 49.84 2.39 -11.25
C ALA A 290 49.41 1.02 -11.81
N ALA A 291 48.23 0.92 -12.43
CA ALA A 291 47.68 -0.32 -12.95
C ALA A 291 48.08 -0.64 -14.40
N THR A 292 48.33 0.38 -15.23
CA THR A 292 48.54 0.22 -16.69
C THR A 292 49.84 0.84 -17.22
N GLY A 293 50.45 1.76 -16.47
CA GLY A 293 51.55 2.60 -16.93
C GLY A 293 51.13 3.84 -17.73
N GLU A 294 49.84 3.98 -18.09
CA GLU A 294 49.32 5.13 -18.84
C GLU A 294 49.47 6.45 -18.07
N VAL A 295 49.78 7.53 -18.78
CA VAL A 295 49.93 8.88 -18.22
C VAL A 295 48.96 9.82 -18.90
N VAL A 296 47.78 9.95 -18.30
CA VAL A 296 46.65 10.76 -18.74
C VAL A 296 46.38 11.88 -17.72
N SER A 297 45.83 13.03 -18.13
CA SER A 297 45.40 14.06 -17.17
C SER A 297 44.06 13.71 -16.52
N ALA A 298 43.59 14.53 -15.57
CA ALA A 298 42.27 14.32 -14.98
C ALA A 298 41.14 14.67 -15.97
N GLU A 299 41.28 15.76 -16.74
CA GLU A 299 40.26 16.20 -17.71
C GLU A 299 40.21 15.26 -18.92
N ASP A 300 41.35 14.78 -19.40
CA ASP A 300 41.41 13.82 -20.52
C ASP A 300 40.84 12.44 -20.16
N LEU A 301 40.86 12.07 -18.88
CA LEU A 301 40.38 10.76 -18.39
C LEU A 301 38.89 10.76 -18.03
N GLY A 302 38.35 11.90 -17.59
CA GLY A 302 36.99 11.99 -17.06
C GLY A 302 36.51 13.40 -16.78
N GLY A 303 36.94 14.36 -17.59
CA GLY A 303 36.53 15.77 -17.51
C GLY A 303 35.12 16.03 -18.03
N GLY A 304 34.71 17.31 -17.96
CA GLY A 304 33.35 17.74 -18.29
C GLY A 304 32.96 17.45 -19.74
N LYS A 305 33.88 17.68 -20.69
CA LYS A 305 33.62 17.43 -22.12
C LYS A 305 33.55 15.96 -22.46
N LEU A 306 34.44 15.13 -21.91
CA LEU A 306 34.44 13.68 -22.16
C LEU A 306 33.07 13.07 -21.78
N HIS A 307 32.52 13.45 -20.63
CA HIS A 307 31.24 12.92 -20.18
C HIS A 307 30.00 13.52 -20.85
N SER A 308 30.08 14.76 -21.36
CA SER A 308 28.97 15.44 -22.03
C SER A 308 28.92 15.21 -23.54
N GLU A 309 30.08 15.02 -24.19
CA GLU A 309 30.20 14.95 -25.66
C GLU A 309 30.50 13.53 -26.17
N ILE A 310 31.11 12.66 -25.34
CA ILE A 310 31.58 11.32 -25.77
C ILE A 310 30.87 10.19 -25.03
N SER A 311 30.90 10.19 -23.69
CA SER A 311 30.44 9.03 -22.90
C SER A 311 28.97 9.07 -22.46
N GLY A 312 28.29 10.21 -22.58
CA GLY A 312 26.90 10.37 -22.14
C GLY A 312 26.67 10.09 -20.64
N VAL A 313 27.66 10.38 -19.79
CA VAL A 313 27.56 10.21 -18.32
C VAL A 313 27.01 11.48 -17.66
N THR A 314 27.08 12.63 -18.32
CA THR A 314 26.59 13.93 -17.83
C THR A 314 25.73 14.59 -18.89
N ASP A 315 24.51 15.00 -18.54
CA ASP A 315 23.53 15.57 -19.47
C ASP A 315 23.80 17.05 -19.80
N TYR A 316 24.46 17.77 -18.89
CA TYR A 316 24.70 19.21 -19.03
C TYR A 316 26.12 19.63 -18.62
N LEU A 317 26.81 20.31 -19.54
CA LEU A 317 28.08 20.98 -19.28
C LEU A 317 27.84 22.42 -18.79
N ALA A 318 28.31 22.70 -17.57
CA ALA A 318 28.35 24.03 -16.96
C ALA A 318 29.74 24.67 -17.15
N VAL A 319 29.82 26.01 -17.18
CA VAL A 319 31.09 26.73 -17.37
C VAL A 319 31.75 27.14 -16.04
N ASP A 320 30.96 27.24 -14.97
CA ASP A 320 31.40 27.53 -13.61
C ASP A 320 30.36 26.98 -12.61
N ASP A 321 30.66 27.12 -11.31
CA ASP A 321 29.74 26.75 -10.22
C ASP A 321 28.38 27.47 -10.32
N ALA A 322 28.33 28.72 -10.76
CA ALA A 322 27.10 29.52 -10.79
C ALA A 322 26.15 29.05 -11.90
N HIS A 323 26.66 28.79 -13.11
CA HIS A 323 25.90 28.20 -14.21
C HIS A 323 25.39 26.80 -13.82
N ALA A 324 26.20 25.99 -13.14
CA ALA A 324 25.80 24.66 -12.69
C ALA A 324 24.59 24.70 -11.73
N LEU A 325 24.54 25.67 -10.82
CA LEU A 325 23.39 25.87 -9.93
C LEU A 325 22.15 26.42 -10.66
N VAL A 326 22.32 27.26 -11.68
CA VAL A 326 21.21 27.70 -12.56
C VAL A 326 20.62 26.51 -13.32
N LEU A 327 21.47 25.60 -13.82
CA LEU A 327 21.03 24.35 -14.47
C LEU A 327 20.28 23.45 -13.49
N ALA A 328 20.76 23.27 -12.26
CA ALA A 328 20.08 22.48 -11.24
C ALA A 328 18.70 23.05 -10.88
N ARG A 329 18.59 24.39 -10.74
CA ARG A 329 17.31 25.09 -10.53
C ARG A 329 16.33 24.90 -11.69
N ARG A 330 16.84 24.83 -12.94
CA ARG A 330 16.05 24.55 -14.14
C ARG A 330 15.53 23.12 -14.16
N SER A 331 16.38 22.13 -13.86
CA SER A 331 15.99 20.72 -13.72
C SER A 331 14.88 20.55 -12.67
N VAL A 332 15.03 21.13 -11.48
CA VAL A 332 13.97 21.14 -10.45
C VAL A 332 12.67 21.78 -10.96
N GLY A 333 12.75 22.87 -11.73
CA GLY A 333 11.58 23.51 -12.34
C GLY A 333 10.88 22.66 -13.42
N ASN A 334 11.58 21.70 -14.02
CA ASN A 334 11.05 20.79 -15.04
C ASN A 334 10.40 19.52 -14.47
N LEU A 335 10.60 19.20 -13.18
CA LEU A 335 10.14 17.95 -12.53
C LEU A 335 8.63 17.70 -12.54
N ASN A 336 7.80 18.64 -13.02
CA ASN A 336 6.34 18.56 -13.01
C ASN A 336 5.75 18.33 -11.58
N TRP A 337 6.51 18.73 -10.56
CA TRP A 337 6.22 18.45 -9.16
C TRP A 337 5.00 19.27 -8.68
N HIS A 338 4.14 18.68 -7.85
CA HIS A 338 2.90 19.28 -7.34
C HIS A 338 1.81 19.69 -8.36
N ARG A 339 1.83 19.22 -9.63
CA ARG A 339 0.88 19.65 -10.71
C ARG A 339 -0.62 19.62 -10.34
N ASN A 340 -1.02 18.80 -9.36
CA ASN A 340 -2.42 18.57 -8.97
C ASN A 340 -2.80 19.12 -7.57
N GLN A 341 -1.92 19.83 -6.85
CA GLN A 341 -2.32 20.48 -5.59
C GLN A 341 -2.90 21.88 -5.87
N PRO A 342 -4.09 22.24 -5.33
CA PRO A 342 -4.58 23.61 -5.39
C PRO A 342 -3.59 24.55 -4.70
N ALA A 343 -3.35 25.73 -5.29
CA ALA A 343 -2.49 26.74 -4.68
C ALA A 343 -2.95 27.01 -3.23
N PRO A 344 -2.10 26.80 -2.21
CA PRO A 344 -2.55 26.76 -0.83
C PRO A 344 -3.08 28.13 -0.41
N ALA A 345 -4.37 28.18 -0.04
CA ALA A 345 -4.93 29.35 0.59
C ALA A 345 -4.12 29.69 1.85
N THR A 346 -3.71 30.96 1.98
CA THR A 346 -2.76 31.41 3.02
C THR A 346 -3.15 30.85 4.39
N PRO A 347 -2.34 29.96 5.01
CA PRO A 347 -2.77 29.21 6.17
C PRO A 347 -3.14 30.11 7.34
N THR A 348 -4.43 30.15 7.69
CA THR A 348 -4.93 30.96 8.82
C THR A 348 -4.66 30.23 10.14
N PHE A 349 -3.45 30.35 10.66
CA PHE A 349 -3.08 29.90 12.00
C PHE A 349 -3.12 31.07 13.01
N LYS A 350 -3.17 30.73 14.30
CA LYS A 350 -2.93 31.66 15.41
C LYS A 350 -1.52 31.42 15.93
N GLU A 351 -0.79 32.46 16.27
CA GLU A 351 0.44 32.28 17.06
C GLU A 351 0.11 31.91 18.52
N PRO A 352 1.07 31.36 19.29
CA PRO A 352 0.89 31.13 20.73
C PRO A 352 0.57 32.42 21.49
N LEU A 353 -0.12 32.31 22.63
CA LEU A 353 -0.45 33.44 23.51
C LEU A 353 0.75 33.88 24.38
N TYR A 354 1.81 33.07 24.44
CA TYR A 354 3.01 33.28 25.25
C TYR A 354 4.25 33.20 24.37
N ASP A 355 5.28 34.00 24.66
CA ASP A 355 6.47 34.12 23.83
C ASP A 355 7.31 32.82 23.85
N PRO A 356 7.63 32.20 22.69
CA PRO A 356 8.57 31.08 22.62
C PRO A 356 9.94 31.34 23.26
N GLN A 357 10.40 32.60 23.35
CA GLN A 357 11.65 32.96 24.05
C GLN A 357 11.59 32.69 25.56
N GLU A 358 10.40 32.54 26.17
CA GLU A 358 10.26 32.16 27.58
C GLU A 358 10.66 30.71 27.85
N LEU A 359 10.74 29.85 26.83
CA LEU A 359 11.20 28.46 26.97
C LEU A 359 12.60 28.37 27.61
N SER A 360 13.46 29.36 27.34
CA SER A 360 14.77 29.51 27.97
C SER A 360 14.73 29.59 29.51
N GLY A 361 13.72 30.26 30.09
CA GLY A 361 13.53 30.37 31.53
C GLY A 361 12.67 29.24 32.14
N ILE A 362 11.97 28.48 31.30
CA ILE A 362 11.16 27.32 31.72
C ILE A 362 12.02 26.07 31.88
N ALA A 363 13.01 25.88 31.02
CA ALA A 363 13.91 24.72 31.04
C ALA A 363 15.35 25.14 31.42
N GLY A 364 15.73 24.89 32.67
CA GLY A 364 17.13 25.01 33.11
C GLY A 364 18.01 23.82 32.69
N THR A 365 19.30 23.89 33.02
CA THR A 365 20.25 22.78 32.77
C THR A 365 20.27 21.74 33.89
N ASN A 366 19.75 22.06 35.07
CA ASN A 366 19.56 21.13 36.17
C ASN A 366 18.36 20.19 35.94
N LEU A 367 18.57 19.11 35.19
CA LEU A 367 17.56 18.10 34.85
C LEU A 367 16.97 17.31 36.04
N ARG A 368 17.42 17.56 37.29
CA ARG A 368 16.73 17.07 38.49
C ARG A 368 15.48 17.91 38.84
N ARG A 369 15.35 19.12 38.28
CA ARG A 369 14.13 19.93 38.35
C ARG A 369 13.14 19.50 37.26
N GLN A 370 11.87 19.38 37.61
CA GLN A 370 10.83 19.04 36.64
C GLN A 370 10.55 20.22 35.70
N ILE A 371 10.66 20.00 34.39
CA ILE A 371 10.23 20.96 33.37
C ILE A 371 8.69 20.87 33.27
N PRO A 372 7.93 21.96 33.49
CA PRO A 372 6.47 21.92 33.43
C PRO A 372 5.99 21.82 31.97
N VAL A 373 5.68 20.60 31.52
CA VAL A 373 5.56 20.33 30.08
C VAL A 373 4.37 21.02 29.39
N HIS A 374 3.30 21.33 30.13
CA HIS A 374 2.19 22.16 29.64
C HIS A 374 2.65 23.57 29.23
N GLU A 375 3.64 24.15 29.93
CA GLU A 375 4.20 25.47 29.59
C GLU A 375 5.03 25.44 28.30
N VAL A 376 5.65 24.28 28.01
CA VAL A 376 6.34 24.04 26.74
C VAL A 376 5.33 23.90 25.60
N ILE A 377 4.28 23.09 25.80
CA ILE A 377 3.19 22.91 24.83
C ILE A 377 2.53 24.27 24.51
N ALA A 378 2.19 25.06 25.53
CA ALA A 378 1.54 26.36 25.39
C ALA A 378 2.32 27.37 24.54
N ARG A 379 3.64 27.21 24.38
CA ARG A 379 4.53 28.09 23.61
C ARG A 379 4.89 27.55 22.21
N ILE A 380 4.48 26.32 21.86
CA ILE A 380 4.69 25.75 20.53
C ILE A 380 3.41 25.55 19.72
N VAL A 381 2.23 25.50 20.36
CA VAL A 381 0.94 25.27 19.68
C VAL A 381 0.17 26.55 19.35
N ASP A 382 -0.62 26.51 18.28
CA ASP A 382 -1.41 27.64 17.80
C ASP A 382 -2.41 28.13 18.85
N GLY A 383 -2.39 29.43 19.16
CA GLY A 383 -3.28 30.05 20.15
C GLY A 383 -3.14 29.47 21.57
N SER A 384 -2.04 28.79 21.88
CA SER A 384 -1.83 28.03 23.14
C SER A 384 -2.96 27.02 23.44
N SER A 385 -3.64 26.54 22.40
CA SER A 385 -4.80 25.64 22.51
C SER A 385 -4.38 24.17 22.47
N PHE A 386 -4.62 23.46 23.57
CA PHE A 386 -4.30 22.05 23.77
C PHE A 386 -5.48 21.30 24.36
N SER A 387 -6.07 20.40 23.57
CA SER A 387 -7.18 19.55 24.01
C SER A 387 -6.62 18.27 24.65
N GLU A 388 -6.35 18.31 25.96
CA GLU A 388 -5.75 17.17 26.67
C GLU A 388 -6.69 15.95 26.72
N PHE A 389 -6.15 14.80 26.31
CA PHE A 389 -6.76 13.49 26.43
C PHE A 389 -6.38 12.86 27.77
N LYS A 390 -7.37 12.39 28.55
CA LYS A 390 -7.17 11.75 29.86
C LYS A 390 -6.26 12.52 30.83
N PRO A 391 -6.53 13.80 31.16
CA PRO A 391 -5.71 14.56 32.12
C PRO A 391 -5.63 13.89 33.51
N LEU A 392 -6.74 13.28 33.97
CA LEU A 392 -6.85 12.67 35.31
C LEU A 392 -6.37 11.20 35.41
N PHE A 393 -5.67 10.68 34.40
CA PHE A 393 -5.20 9.28 34.38
C PHE A 393 -3.80 9.21 33.76
N GLY A 394 -2.84 8.55 34.41
CA GLY A 394 -1.45 8.46 33.91
C GLY A 394 -0.80 9.84 33.71
N SER A 395 -0.96 10.75 34.68
CA SER A 395 -0.62 12.18 34.58
C SER A 395 0.87 12.49 34.37
N THR A 396 1.77 11.52 34.54
CA THR A 396 3.19 11.66 34.18
C THR A 396 3.46 11.54 32.68
N LEU A 397 2.44 11.21 31.87
CA LEU A 397 2.46 11.36 30.42
C LEU A 397 1.28 12.24 30.01
N VAL A 398 1.58 13.44 29.54
CA VAL A 398 0.61 14.38 28.96
C VAL A 398 0.37 13.99 27.51
N THR A 399 -0.89 13.90 27.09
CA THR A 399 -1.26 13.54 25.71
C THR A 399 -2.45 14.34 25.24
N GLY A 400 -2.46 14.90 24.04
CA GLY A 400 -3.60 15.70 23.59
C GLY A 400 -3.47 16.23 22.17
N PHE A 401 -4.57 16.78 21.65
CA PHE A 401 -4.64 17.31 20.29
C PHE A 401 -4.40 18.82 20.26
N ALA A 402 -3.64 19.29 19.28
CA ALA A 402 -3.32 20.69 19.06
C ALA A 402 -3.20 21.01 17.56
N ARG A 403 -2.74 22.23 17.24
CA ARG A 403 -2.28 22.61 15.90
C ARG A 403 -0.93 23.31 15.96
N ILE A 404 -0.14 23.19 14.90
CA ILE A 404 1.09 23.96 14.67
C ILE A 404 1.06 24.46 13.22
N TYR A 405 1.08 25.78 13.01
CA TYR A 405 0.89 26.44 11.71
C TYR A 405 -0.35 25.93 10.95
N GLY A 406 -1.45 25.72 11.68
CA GLY A 406 -2.73 25.24 11.19
C GLY A 406 -2.84 23.72 11.08
N GLN A 407 -1.72 23.00 10.99
CA GLN A 407 -1.69 21.53 10.84
C GLN A 407 -2.12 20.82 12.13
N PRO A 408 -3.04 19.83 12.08
CA PRO A 408 -3.46 19.09 13.27
C PRO A 408 -2.36 18.14 13.75
N VAL A 409 -2.10 18.12 15.06
CA VAL A 409 -1.07 17.27 15.67
C VAL A 409 -1.55 16.60 16.95
N GLY A 410 -1.03 15.40 17.24
CA GLY A 410 -1.16 14.72 18.51
C GLY A 410 0.16 14.81 19.28
N ILE A 411 0.16 15.41 20.47
CA ILE A 411 1.35 15.56 21.30
C ILE A 411 1.38 14.47 22.36
N VAL A 412 2.56 13.89 22.61
CA VAL A 412 2.86 12.91 23.65
C VAL A 412 4.10 13.40 24.41
N ALA A 413 3.94 13.81 25.66
CA ALA A 413 4.93 14.63 26.35
C ALA A 413 5.15 14.17 27.81
N ASN A 414 6.41 13.98 28.22
CA ASN A 414 6.70 13.53 29.59
C ASN A 414 6.48 14.62 30.62
N ASN A 415 5.91 14.23 31.75
CA ASN A 415 5.71 15.05 32.94
C ASN A 415 6.11 14.25 34.20
N GLY A 416 7.17 13.45 34.09
CA GLY A 416 7.65 12.52 35.11
C GLY A 416 7.97 11.12 34.55
N ILE A 417 8.25 10.18 35.45
CA ILE A 417 8.53 8.76 35.16
C ILE A 417 7.31 8.03 34.57
N LEU A 418 7.55 7.01 33.73
CA LEU A 418 6.46 6.23 33.12
C LEU A 418 5.93 5.14 34.06
N PHE A 419 4.63 5.16 34.32
CA PHE A 419 3.87 4.12 35.01
C PHE A 419 3.08 3.25 34.01
N SER A 420 2.45 2.17 34.51
CA SER A 420 1.54 1.32 33.73
C SER A 420 0.40 2.13 33.08
N GLU A 421 -0.21 3.02 33.85
CA GLU A 421 -1.33 3.88 33.49
C GLU A 421 -0.92 4.86 32.40
N SER A 422 0.23 5.50 32.58
CA SER A 422 0.85 6.42 31.63
C SER A 422 1.14 5.71 30.30
N SER A 423 1.64 4.47 30.35
CA SER A 423 1.89 3.65 29.16
C SER A 423 0.60 3.25 28.43
N LEU A 424 -0.45 2.89 29.17
CA LEU A 424 -1.78 2.57 28.63
C LEU A 424 -2.49 3.81 28.04
N LYS A 425 -2.27 5.00 28.63
CA LYS A 425 -2.72 6.30 28.07
C LYS A 425 -2.01 6.58 26.74
N GLY A 426 -0.68 6.50 26.73
CA GLY A 426 0.13 6.74 25.53
C GLY A 426 -0.21 5.79 24.39
N ALA A 427 -0.28 4.48 24.64
CA ALA A 427 -0.61 3.48 23.63
C ALA A 427 -1.97 3.76 22.95
N HIS A 428 -3.02 4.02 23.73
CA HIS A 428 -4.35 4.38 23.22
C HIS A 428 -4.30 5.68 22.42
N PHE A 429 -3.63 6.72 22.93
CA PHE A 429 -3.55 8.02 22.25
C PHE A 429 -2.80 7.94 20.91
N VAL A 430 -1.69 7.20 20.86
CA VAL A 430 -0.91 6.95 19.64
C VAL A 430 -1.75 6.17 18.60
N GLN A 431 -2.47 5.12 19.02
CA GLN A 431 -3.41 4.39 18.16
C GLN A 431 -4.56 5.29 17.65
N LEU A 432 -5.06 6.21 18.49
CA LEU A 432 -6.11 7.16 18.13
C LEU A 432 -5.63 8.21 17.12
N CYS A 433 -4.37 8.64 17.19
CA CYS A 433 -3.76 9.51 16.18
C CYS A 433 -3.56 8.76 14.86
N GLY A 434 -3.09 7.50 14.92
CA GLY A 434 -2.97 6.60 13.77
C GLY A 434 -4.28 6.43 13.01
N LYS A 435 -5.36 6.04 13.71
CA LYS A 435 -6.71 5.89 13.13
C LYS A 435 -7.30 7.19 12.55
N ARG A 436 -6.71 8.35 12.85
CA ARG A 436 -7.12 9.67 12.35
C ARG A 436 -6.13 10.28 11.35
N HIS A 437 -5.04 9.56 11.02
CA HIS A 437 -3.91 10.05 10.24
C HIS A 437 -3.32 11.40 10.74
N ILE A 438 -3.32 11.59 12.06
CA ILE A 438 -2.79 12.79 12.71
C ILE A 438 -1.30 12.58 13.04
N PRO A 439 -0.37 13.44 12.54
CA PRO A 439 1.04 13.44 12.92
C PRO A 439 1.27 13.49 14.44
N LEU A 440 2.30 12.78 14.91
CA LEU A 440 2.65 12.67 16.32
C LEU A 440 3.92 13.47 16.65
N ILE A 441 3.88 14.19 17.77
CA ILE A 441 5.01 14.95 18.32
C ILE A 441 5.33 14.43 19.71
N PHE A 442 6.55 13.93 19.90
CA PHE A 442 7.06 13.42 21.15
C PHE A 442 7.98 14.45 21.82
N LEU A 443 7.65 14.88 23.04
CA LEU A 443 8.50 15.75 23.85
C LEU A 443 9.15 14.92 24.97
N GLN A 444 10.44 14.58 24.79
CA GLN A 444 11.15 13.69 25.71
C GLN A 444 11.74 14.45 26.90
N ASN A 445 11.29 14.08 28.10
CA ASN A 445 11.92 14.42 29.38
C ASN A 445 11.70 13.26 30.37
N ILE A 446 12.40 12.14 30.15
CA ILE A 446 12.15 10.86 30.77
C ILE A 446 13.41 10.24 31.36
N SER A 447 13.39 10.03 32.67
CA SER A 447 14.45 9.33 33.43
C SER A 447 14.27 7.80 33.47
N GLY A 448 13.09 7.29 33.08
CA GLY A 448 12.80 5.86 32.98
C GLY A 448 11.37 5.48 33.35
N PHE A 449 11.13 4.17 33.45
CA PHE A 449 9.90 3.61 34.01
C PHE A 449 9.99 3.51 35.54
N MET A 450 8.86 3.40 36.22
CA MET A 450 8.84 3.03 37.64
C MET A 450 9.42 1.63 37.85
N VAL A 451 10.16 1.43 38.94
CA VAL A 451 10.79 0.16 39.31
C VAL A 451 10.30 -0.31 40.68
N GLY A 452 10.34 -1.62 40.93
CA GLY A 452 9.97 -2.23 42.21
C GLY A 452 8.98 -3.38 42.06
N GLN A 453 8.87 -4.21 43.09
CA GLN A 453 8.12 -5.48 43.02
C GLN A 453 6.65 -5.30 42.60
N ASP A 454 5.99 -4.23 43.07
CA ASP A 454 4.58 -4.00 42.78
C ASP A 454 4.34 -3.38 41.40
N ALA A 455 5.31 -2.66 40.84
CA ALA A 455 5.28 -2.23 39.44
C ALA A 455 5.37 -3.44 38.48
N GLU A 456 6.23 -4.41 38.80
CA GLU A 456 6.34 -5.65 38.03
C GLU A 456 5.10 -6.56 38.19
N LYS A 457 4.56 -6.73 39.40
CA LYS A 457 3.27 -7.41 39.62
C LYS A 457 2.12 -6.74 38.85
N GLY A 458 2.09 -5.41 38.83
CA GLY A 458 1.16 -4.61 38.01
C GLY A 458 1.40 -4.75 36.50
N GLY A 459 2.49 -5.38 36.09
CA GLY A 459 2.82 -5.66 34.70
C GLY A 459 3.36 -4.45 33.94
N ILE A 460 4.19 -3.62 34.58
CA ILE A 460 4.75 -2.44 33.93
C ILE A 460 5.47 -2.77 32.63
N ALA A 461 6.25 -3.86 32.57
CA ALA A 461 6.86 -4.35 31.34
C ALA A 461 5.84 -4.61 30.21
N LYS A 462 4.76 -5.37 30.48
CA LYS A 462 3.70 -5.65 29.47
C LYS A 462 2.85 -4.42 29.13
N ASN A 463 2.91 -3.34 29.90
CA ASN A 463 2.18 -2.09 29.63
C ASN A 463 3.04 -1.09 28.87
N GLY A 464 4.32 -0.93 29.23
CA GLY A 464 5.32 -0.23 28.42
C GLY A 464 5.46 -0.83 27.03
N ALA A 465 5.43 -2.17 26.92
CA ALA A 465 5.42 -2.87 25.64
C ALA A 465 4.28 -2.41 24.70
N LYS A 466 3.06 -2.13 25.22
CA LYS A 466 1.94 -1.64 24.39
C LYS A 466 2.21 -0.25 23.82
N LEU A 467 2.86 0.63 24.60
CA LEU A 467 3.28 1.95 24.12
C LEU A 467 4.35 1.82 23.02
N VAL A 468 5.37 0.98 23.25
CA VAL A 468 6.42 0.70 22.27
C VAL A 468 5.83 0.12 20.98
N THR A 469 4.95 -0.88 21.05
CA THR A 469 4.25 -1.44 19.88
C THR A 469 3.44 -0.38 19.15
N ALA A 470 2.69 0.48 19.85
CA ALA A 470 1.92 1.55 19.22
C ALA A 470 2.83 2.57 18.50
N VAL A 471 3.97 2.93 19.09
CA VAL A 471 4.96 3.86 18.50
C VAL A 471 5.68 3.25 17.29
N SER A 472 6.00 1.95 17.32
CA SER A 472 6.59 1.23 16.19
C SER A 472 5.61 1.10 15.02
N CYS A 473 4.39 0.63 15.28
CA CYS A 473 3.46 0.17 14.24
C CYS A 473 2.56 1.27 13.65
N VAL A 474 2.59 2.51 14.16
CA VAL A 474 1.74 3.60 13.63
C VAL A 474 2.36 4.25 12.40
N ASP A 475 1.69 4.13 11.25
CA ASP A 475 2.06 4.85 10.01
C ASP A 475 1.43 6.25 9.99
N VAL A 476 2.04 7.16 10.76
CA VAL A 476 1.87 8.61 10.64
C VAL A 476 3.25 9.28 10.76
N PRO A 477 3.42 10.52 10.25
CA PRO A 477 4.63 11.28 10.52
C PRO A 477 4.86 11.45 12.03
N LYS A 478 5.99 10.94 12.52
CA LYS A 478 6.43 11.04 13.92
C LYS A 478 7.58 12.04 14.01
N PHE A 479 7.54 12.97 14.96
CA PHE A 479 8.60 13.95 15.22
C PHE A 479 8.97 13.90 16.70
N THR A 480 10.25 14.03 17.02
CA THR A 480 10.74 13.92 18.41
C THR A 480 11.61 15.12 18.77
N VAL A 481 11.38 15.69 19.94
CA VAL A 481 12.22 16.77 20.51
C VAL A 481 12.63 16.35 21.91
N VAL A 482 13.93 16.22 22.15
CA VAL A 482 14.48 15.93 23.49
C VAL A 482 14.70 17.24 24.22
N ILE A 483 13.81 17.53 25.17
CA ILE A 483 13.75 18.82 25.91
C ILE A 483 14.43 18.75 27.29
N GLY A 484 14.92 17.57 27.68
CA GLY A 484 15.55 17.30 28.96
C GLY A 484 16.24 15.94 28.97
N SER A 485 15.87 15.05 29.89
CA SER A 485 16.45 13.70 29.96
C SER A 485 15.85 12.75 28.92
N SER A 486 16.66 11.86 28.37
CA SER A 486 16.25 10.72 27.55
C SER A 486 17.00 9.47 28.00
N ALA A 487 16.52 8.82 29.06
CA ALA A 487 17.18 7.68 29.69
C ALA A 487 16.48 6.34 29.44
N GLY A 488 17.29 5.33 29.07
CA GLY A 488 16.91 3.92 29.04
C GLY A 488 15.64 3.62 28.23
N ALA A 489 14.80 2.70 28.73
CA ALA A 489 13.56 2.32 28.07
C ALA A 489 12.56 3.49 27.87
N GLY A 490 12.73 4.61 28.59
CA GLY A 490 11.96 5.83 28.40
C GLY A 490 12.13 6.43 27.00
N ASN A 491 13.37 6.43 26.48
CA ASN A 491 13.66 6.83 25.10
C ASN A 491 12.85 6.02 24.08
N TYR A 492 12.69 4.71 24.32
CA TYR A 492 12.00 3.79 23.41
C TYR A 492 10.50 4.06 23.35
N GLY A 493 9.85 4.16 24.52
CA GLY A 493 8.42 4.46 24.63
C GLY A 493 8.03 5.84 24.11
N MET A 494 8.99 6.76 23.96
CA MET A 494 8.78 8.14 23.51
C MET A 494 9.30 8.42 22.10
N CYS A 495 9.44 7.39 21.24
CA CYS A 495 9.90 7.52 19.85
C CYS A 495 11.33 8.10 19.71
N GLY A 496 12.29 7.53 20.43
CA GLY A 496 13.71 7.77 20.22
C GLY A 496 14.22 7.29 18.87
N ARG A 497 15.53 7.47 18.61
CA ARG A 497 16.16 7.30 17.28
C ARG A 497 15.88 5.97 16.57
N ALA A 498 15.72 4.88 17.33
CA ALA A 498 15.42 3.55 16.79
C ALA A 498 13.98 3.33 16.28
N TYR A 499 13.07 4.30 16.48
CA TYR A 499 11.64 4.19 16.17
C TYR A 499 11.20 5.01 14.93
N SER A 500 12.18 5.39 14.10
CA SER A 500 12.07 6.19 12.88
C SER A 500 11.14 7.41 12.98
N PRO A 501 11.46 8.39 13.86
CA PRO A 501 10.92 9.73 13.71
C PRO A 501 11.50 10.39 12.45
N ARG A 502 10.64 11.07 11.68
CA ARG A 502 10.98 11.79 10.44
C ARG A 502 12.08 12.82 10.68
N LEU A 503 12.02 13.50 11.82
CA LEU A 503 13.11 14.28 12.40
C LEU A 503 13.15 14.08 13.92
N LEU A 504 14.35 13.99 14.50
CA LEU A 504 14.60 14.04 15.94
C LEU A 504 15.56 15.19 16.23
N PHE A 505 15.20 16.12 17.10
CA PHE A 505 16.06 17.23 17.54
C PHE A 505 16.28 17.23 19.05
N THR A 506 17.35 17.88 19.49
CA THR A 506 17.81 17.91 20.88
C THR A 506 17.95 19.37 21.36
N TRP A 507 17.59 19.69 22.60
CA TRP A 507 17.86 21.01 23.21
C TRP A 507 19.27 21.09 23.83
N PRO A 508 19.87 22.28 24.03
CA PRO A 508 21.25 22.41 24.54
C PRO A 508 21.45 21.86 25.96
N ASN A 509 20.39 21.79 26.76
CA ASN A 509 20.39 21.23 28.12
C ASN A 509 20.18 19.70 28.18
N ALA A 510 19.80 19.08 27.06
CA ALA A 510 19.29 17.71 27.07
C ALA A 510 20.41 16.66 27.17
N LYS A 511 20.09 15.51 27.79
CA LYS A 511 21.04 14.41 28.02
C LYS A 511 20.43 13.06 27.69
N THR A 512 21.13 12.27 26.87
CA THR A 512 20.68 10.97 26.34
C THR A 512 21.62 9.87 26.79
N SER A 513 21.13 8.84 27.50
CA SER A 513 21.97 7.76 28.03
C SER A 513 21.19 6.47 28.29
N VAL A 514 21.90 5.37 28.59
CA VAL A 514 21.26 4.11 29.01
C VAL A 514 20.62 4.21 30.41
N MET A 515 21.23 4.98 31.31
CA MET A 515 20.70 5.41 32.62
C MET A 515 21.53 6.61 33.13
N GLY A 516 21.14 7.25 34.24
CA GLY A 516 21.90 8.37 34.79
C GLY A 516 23.31 7.96 35.25
N ALA A 517 24.31 8.85 35.10
CA ALA A 517 25.71 8.54 35.42
C ALA A 517 25.93 8.05 36.86
N GLU A 518 25.16 8.60 37.82
CA GLU A 518 25.18 8.16 39.22
C GLU A 518 24.62 6.75 39.42
N GLN A 519 23.54 6.41 38.71
CA GLN A 519 22.94 5.07 38.76
C GLN A 519 23.90 4.03 38.17
N LEU A 520 24.53 4.36 37.03
CA LEU A 520 25.45 3.44 36.36
C LEU A 520 26.75 3.21 37.15
N SER A 521 27.30 4.25 37.80
CA SER A 521 28.44 4.11 38.70
C SER A 521 28.12 3.15 39.86
N SER A 522 27.04 3.42 40.61
CA SER A 522 26.67 2.59 41.76
C SER A 522 26.24 1.17 41.39
N VAL A 523 25.71 0.94 40.19
CA VAL A 523 25.47 -0.41 39.67
C VAL A 523 26.79 -1.11 39.34
N MET A 524 27.76 -0.42 38.71
CA MET A 524 29.07 -1.00 38.39
C MET A 524 29.93 -1.29 39.64
N GLU A 525 29.81 -0.45 40.67
CA GLU A 525 30.35 -0.70 42.02
C GLU A 525 29.71 -1.96 42.65
N ALA A 526 28.38 -2.07 42.62
CA ALA A 526 27.64 -3.17 43.24
C ALA A 526 27.89 -4.54 42.59
N VAL A 527 28.21 -4.60 41.29
CA VAL A 527 28.57 -5.86 40.59
C VAL A 527 30.05 -6.24 40.71
N GLY A 528 30.81 -5.60 41.61
CA GLY A 528 32.12 -6.09 42.04
C GLY A 528 33.28 -5.82 41.08
N LYS A 529 33.16 -4.87 40.15
CA LYS A 529 34.31 -4.33 39.42
C LYS A 529 34.97 -3.24 40.26
N GLN A 530 36.29 -3.06 40.14
CA GLN A 530 36.93 -1.84 40.63
C GLN A 530 36.28 -0.64 39.93
N ALA A 531 35.77 0.30 40.71
CA ALA A 531 35.15 1.51 40.20
C ALA A 531 36.22 2.40 39.57
N ASP A 532 36.23 2.46 38.24
CA ASP A 532 36.98 3.46 37.47
C ASP A 532 36.50 4.86 37.92
N PRO A 533 37.35 5.68 38.58
CA PRO A 533 36.91 6.97 39.11
C PRO A 533 36.59 7.98 37.99
N ALA A 534 37.03 7.74 36.75
CA ALA A 534 36.65 8.53 35.59
C ALA A 534 35.32 8.08 34.96
N LEU A 535 34.77 6.92 35.34
CA LEU A 535 33.53 6.36 34.79
C LEU A 535 32.37 7.37 34.83
N LYS A 536 32.11 7.98 35.99
CA LYS A 536 31.01 8.96 36.15
C LYS A 536 31.19 10.16 35.21
N ALA A 537 32.42 10.69 35.09
CA ALA A 537 32.72 11.82 34.22
C ALA A 537 32.61 11.45 32.74
N ARG A 538 33.06 10.25 32.36
CA ARG A 538 32.92 9.71 30.99
C ARG A 538 31.45 9.57 30.60
N ILE A 539 30.62 8.94 31.43
CA ILE A 539 29.17 8.79 31.16
C ILE A 539 28.48 10.16 31.06
N GLU A 540 28.85 11.11 31.91
CA GLU A 540 28.27 12.45 31.90
C GLU A 540 28.53 13.14 30.54
N HIS A 541 29.77 13.09 30.04
CA HIS A 541 30.15 13.60 28.72
C HIS A 541 29.54 12.82 27.55
N GLU A 542 29.56 11.48 27.61
CA GLU A 542 28.92 10.59 26.62
C GLU A 542 27.40 10.82 26.50
N SER A 543 26.79 11.47 27.50
CA SER A 543 25.37 11.83 27.50
C SER A 543 25.02 13.21 26.92
N GLU A 544 26.02 14.06 26.66
CA GLU A 544 25.82 15.45 26.23
C GLU A 544 25.21 15.55 24.81
N ALA A 545 24.37 16.55 24.60
CA ALA A 545 23.76 16.83 23.29
C ALA A 545 24.80 16.97 22.16
N THR A 546 25.94 17.59 22.45
CA THR A 546 27.10 17.70 21.54
C THR A 546 27.66 16.34 21.14
N PHE A 547 27.89 15.44 22.11
CA PHE A 547 28.43 14.10 21.89
C PHE A 547 27.48 13.23 21.05
N GLY A 548 26.18 13.29 21.34
CA GLY A 548 25.14 12.55 20.62
C GLY A 548 24.86 13.08 19.21
N SER A 549 24.80 14.41 19.03
CA SER A 549 24.57 15.04 17.73
C SER A 549 25.77 14.85 16.80
N ALA A 550 27.00 14.88 17.32
CA ALA A 550 28.20 14.50 16.57
C ALA A 550 28.11 13.08 15.98
N ARG A 551 27.47 12.16 16.71
CA ARG A 551 27.29 10.74 16.35
C ARG A 551 25.94 10.45 15.67
N LEU A 552 25.18 11.49 15.30
CA LEU A 552 23.88 11.44 14.62
C LEU A 552 22.80 10.64 15.36
N TRP A 553 22.82 10.69 16.70
CA TRP A 553 21.69 10.22 17.52
C TRP A 553 20.45 11.11 17.33
N ASP A 554 20.68 12.38 16.97
CA ASP A 554 19.70 13.35 16.50
C ASP A 554 20.05 13.90 15.10
N ASP A 555 19.14 14.70 14.55
CA ASP A 555 19.26 15.44 13.31
C ASP A 555 19.69 16.91 13.54
N GLY A 556 20.09 17.27 14.76
CA GLY A 556 20.59 18.60 15.15
C GLY A 556 20.24 19.02 16.58
N ILE A 557 21.06 19.92 17.14
CA ILE A 557 20.76 20.63 18.39
C ILE A 557 20.09 21.96 18.04
N ILE A 558 18.94 22.25 18.64
CA ILE A 558 18.16 23.48 18.37
C ILE A 558 17.93 24.29 19.65
N PRO A 559 17.99 25.65 19.60
CA PRO A 559 17.53 26.49 20.69
C PRO A 559 16.05 26.22 21.02
N PRO A 560 15.64 26.25 22.30
CA PRO A 560 14.27 25.92 22.71
C PRO A 560 13.18 26.69 21.95
N GLU A 561 13.38 28.00 21.76
CA GLU A 561 12.49 28.91 21.04
C GLU A 561 12.31 28.57 19.55
N HIS A 562 13.26 27.87 18.92
CA HIS A 562 13.16 27.44 17.53
C HIS A 562 12.26 26.20 17.35
N THR A 563 11.88 25.52 18.43
CA THR A 563 11.10 24.26 18.38
C THR A 563 9.83 24.36 17.53
N ARG A 564 9.03 25.42 17.70
CA ARG A 564 7.81 25.65 16.90
C ARG A 564 8.10 25.73 15.40
N ARG A 565 9.09 26.55 15.01
CA ARG A 565 9.49 26.76 13.61
C ARG A 565 10.02 25.48 12.97
N VAL A 566 10.86 24.73 13.69
CA VAL A 566 11.46 23.47 13.20
C VAL A 566 10.41 22.38 13.04
N LEU A 567 9.50 22.22 14.00
CA LEU A 567 8.33 21.33 13.87
C LEU A 567 7.43 21.74 12.70
N GLY A 568 7.22 23.04 12.48
CA GLY A 568 6.48 23.58 11.34
C GLY A 568 7.05 23.15 9.99
N MET A 569 8.36 23.35 9.79
CA MET A 569 9.05 22.91 8.56
C MET A 569 9.02 21.39 8.41
N GLY A 570 9.15 20.64 9.51
CA GLY A 570 9.03 19.17 9.55
C GLY A 570 7.64 18.66 9.13
N LEU A 571 6.57 19.29 9.64
CA LEU A 571 5.19 18.99 9.25
C LEU A 571 4.94 19.37 7.78
N GLN A 572 5.45 20.51 7.33
CA GLN A 572 5.32 20.94 5.93
C GLN A 572 5.95 19.94 4.97
N MET A 573 7.17 19.44 5.22
CA MET A 573 7.79 18.45 4.33
C MET A 573 7.02 17.11 4.31
N ALA A 574 6.56 16.62 5.47
CA ALA A 574 5.95 15.29 5.59
C ALA A 574 4.51 15.24 5.04
N CYS A 575 3.83 16.39 5.00
CA CYS A 575 2.54 16.55 4.33
C CYS A 575 2.68 17.01 2.87
N GLY A 576 3.69 17.83 2.55
CA GLY A 576 3.91 18.41 1.22
C GLY A 576 4.39 17.39 0.19
N GLY A 577 5.28 16.47 0.58
CA GLY A 577 5.73 15.36 -0.28
C GLY A 577 4.62 14.34 -0.65
N GLN A 578 3.41 14.50 -0.12
CA GLN A 578 2.25 13.72 -0.53
C GLN A 578 1.74 14.25 -1.88
N ASN A 579 2.30 13.72 -2.96
CA ASN A 579 1.70 13.78 -4.28
C ASN A 579 0.36 13.02 -4.26
N SER A 580 -0.72 13.71 -3.89
CA SER A 580 -2.11 13.25 -4.00
C SER A 580 -2.58 13.06 -5.45
N GLY A 581 -1.72 13.37 -6.42
CA GLY A 581 -1.93 13.19 -7.87
C GLY A 581 -0.90 12.28 -8.55
N VAL A 582 -0.01 11.63 -7.79
CA VAL A 582 0.57 10.35 -8.24
C VAL A 582 -0.29 9.29 -7.58
N GLU A 583 -0.96 8.45 -8.37
CA GLU A 583 -1.67 7.29 -7.81
C GLU A 583 -0.66 6.51 -6.97
N LYS A 584 -0.97 6.27 -5.68
CA LYS A 584 -0.09 5.50 -4.81
C LYS A 584 0.12 4.12 -5.45
N GLU A 585 1.32 3.89 -5.99
CA GLU A 585 1.68 2.66 -6.69
C GLU A 585 1.18 1.46 -5.89
N SER A 586 0.17 0.79 -6.46
CA SER A 586 -0.91 0.11 -5.73
C SER A 586 -0.47 -0.53 -4.40
N THR A 587 -0.61 0.21 -3.29
CA THR A 587 -0.15 -0.30 -1.99
C THR A 587 -1.04 -1.45 -1.55
N TRP A 588 -0.50 -2.39 -0.79
CA TRP A 588 -1.24 -3.58 -0.34
C TRP A 588 -2.59 -3.22 0.30
N ASP A 589 -2.59 -2.22 1.18
CA ASP A 589 -3.80 -1.71 1.84
C ASP A 589 -4.77 -0.99 0.89
N SER A 590 -4.27 -0.36 -0.17
CA SER A 590 -5.11 0.30 -1.18
C SER A 590 -5.79 -0.72 -2.09
N ILE A 591 -5.11 -1.82 -2.45
CA ILE A 591 -5.72 -2.95 -3.15
C ILE A 591 -6.75 -3.60 -2.24
N LYS A 592 -6.40 -3.85 -0.97
CA LYS A 592 -7.31 -4.48 0.01
C LYS A 592 -8.57 -3.65 0.28
N ASP A 593 -8.44 -2.34 0.46
CA ASP A 593 -9.59 -1.46 0.68
C ASP A 593 -10.58 -1.50 -0.51
N VAL A 594 -10.09 -1.38 -1.74
CA VAL A 594 -10.94 -1.45 -2.95
C VAL A 594 -11.52 -2.86 -3.12
N ALA A 595 -10.68 -3.89 -3.06
CA ALA A 595 -11.10 -5.28 -3.24
C ALA A 595 -12.14 -5.71 -2.17
N SER A 596 -12.02 -5.25 -0.92
CA SER A 596 -12.98 -5.60 0.14
C SER A 596 -14.40 -5.07 -0.12
N LYS A 597 -14.53 -3.89 -0.76
CA LYS A 597 -15.80 -3.27 -1.16
C LYS A 597 -16.45 -4.02 -2.33
N VAL A 598 -15.63 -4.39 -3.32
CA VAL A 598 -16.05 -5.21 -4.47
C VAL A 598 -16.45 -6.62 -3.99
N ALA A 599 -15.70 -7.23 -3.07
CA ALA A 599 -16.03 -8.52 -2.45
C ALA A 599 -17.30 -8.46 -1.58
N GLN A 600 -17.53 -7.38 -0.83
CA GLN A 600 -18.78 -7.15 -0.10
C GLN A 600 -19.98 -7.09 -1.07
N GLN A 601 -19.84 -6.41 -2.21
CA GLN A 601 -20.89 -6.33 -3.21
C GLN A 601 -21.09 -7.64 -4.00
N LEU A 602 -20.03 -8.44 -4.21
CA LEU A 602 -20.14 -9.79 -4.75
C LEU A 602 -20.91 -10.72 -3.80
N VAL A 603 -20.53 -10.74 -2.52
CA VAL A 603 -21.17 -11.60 -1.50
C VAL A 603 -22.61 -11.19 -1.24
N ALA A 604 -22.95 -9.91 -1.33
CA ALA A 604 -24.34 -9.44 -1.23
C ALA A 604 -25.26 -10.04 -2.31
N GLN A 605 -24.75 -10.36 -3.50
CA GLN A 605 -25.50 -11.06 -4.55
C GLN A 605 -25.65 -12.56 -4.28
N TYR A 606 -24.79 -13.17 -3.48
CA TYR A 606 -24.94 -14.56 -3.07
C TYR A 606 -25.84 -14.73 -1.83
N ALA A 607 -25.67 -13.90 -0.80
CA ALA A 607 -26.41 -14.01 0.45
C ALA A 607 -26.69 -12.65 1.12
N ALA A 608 -27.92 -12.48 1.60
CA ALA A 608 -28.28 -11.38 2.48
C ALA A 608 -27.90 -11.70 3.94
N LYS A 609 -27.32 -10.74 4.65
CA LYS A 609 -26.99 -10.89 6.07
C LYS A 609 -28.24 -10.73 6.94
N ASP A 610 -28.44 -11.63 7.90
CA ASP A 610 -29.58 -11.58 8.81
C ASP A 610 -29.31 -10.69 10.06
N PRO A 611 -30.36 -10.30 10.83
CA PRO A 611 -30.20 -9.47 12.03
C PRO A 611 -29.43 -10.13 13.19
N GLN A 612 -29.19 -11.44 13.14
CA GLN A 612 -28.43 -12.22 14.12
C GLN A 612 -26.96 -12.37 13.72
N GLY A 613 -26.60 -12.03 12.49
CA GLY A 613 -25.25 -12.02 11.94
C GLY A 613 -24.94 -13.17 10.96
N GLY A 614 -25.88 -14.08 10.73
CA GLY A 614 -25.77 -15.17 9.77
C GLY A 614 -26.03 -14.73 8.31
N TYR A 615 -25.98 -15.70 7.39
CA TYR A 615 -26.17 -15.48 5.96
C TYR A 615 -27.37 -16.28 5.44
N ARG A 616 -28.32 -15.59 4.79
CA ARG A 616 -29.43 -16.20 4.05
C ARG A 616 -29.12 -16.16 2.56
N VAL A 617 -28.75 -17.31 2.00
CA VAL A 617 -28.42 -17.50 0.58
C VAL A 617 -29.61 -17.15 -0.32
N LEU A 618 -29.39 -16.36 -1.37
CA LEU A 618 -30.45 -15.87 -2.26
C LEU A 618 -30.95 -16.93 -3.25
N GLY A 619 -30.10 -17.89 -3.64
CA GLY A 619 -30.51 -19.11 -4.35
C GLY A 619 -31.28 -20.13 -3.47
N GLY A 620 -31.46 -19.85 -2.18
CA GLY A 620 -32.24 -20.66 -1.24
C GLY A 620 -31.43 -21.72 -0.46
N TYR A 621 -30.33 -22.22 -1.01
CA TYR A 621 -29.45 -23.21 -0.37
C TYR A 621 -27.97 -23.00 -0.73
N PRO A 622 -27.01 -23.45 0.10
CA PRO A 622 -25.59 -23.11 -0.08
C PRO A 622 -25.00 -23.57 -1.41
N GLY A 623 -24.21 -22.68 -2.02
CA GLY A 623 -23.55 -22.95 -3.30
C GLY A 623 -24.46 -22.96 -4.52
N VAL A 624 -25.65 -22.38 -4.44
CA VAL A 624 -26.48 -22.03 -5.60
C VAL A 624 -26.76 -20.54 -5.64
N LEU A 625 -26.60 -19.94 -6.82
CA LEU A 625 -26.96 -18.56 -7.12
C LEU A 625 -28.43 -18.46 -7.54
N TYR A 626 -29.00 -17.26 -7.46
CA TYR A 626 -30.37 -16.99 -7.92
C TYR A 626 -30.41 -16.86 -9.46
N PRO A 627 -31.56 -17.07 -10.13
CA PRO A 627 -31.66 -16.89 -11.59
C PRO A 627 -31.25 -15.47 -12.01
N PRO A 628 -30.50 -15.30 -13.12
CA PRO A 628 -30.32 -16.26 -14.21
C PRO A 628 -29.05 -17.13 -14.15
N TYR A 629 -28.28 -17.10 -13.06
CA TYR A 629 -26.96 -17.75 -13.02
C TYR A 629 -27.03 -19.28 -13.02
N PHE A 630 -26.05 -19.91 -13.66
CA PHE A 630 -25.89 -21.36 -13.70
C PHE A 630 -25.11 -21.88 -12.48
N TRP A 631 -25.22 -23.19 -12.21
CA TRP A 631 -24.63 -23.84 -11.04
C TRP A 631 -23.10 -23.72 -10.99
N TRP A 632 -22.41 -23.91 -12.12
CA TRP A 632 -20.95 -23.77 -12.23
C TRP A 632 -20.43 -22.39 -11.81
N GLN A 633 -21.22 -21.34 -12.05
CA GLN A 633 -20.87 -19.95 -11.72
C GLN A 633 -20.77 -19.74 -10.21
N ALA A 634 -21.55 -20.48 -9.41
CA ALA A 634 -21.45 -20.43 -7.95
C ALA A 634 -20.09 -21.00 -7.46
N GLY A 635 -19.64 -22.11 -8.05
CA GLY A 635 -18.30 -22.65 -7.82
C GLY A 635 -17.21 -21.66 -8.24
N ALA A 636 -17.30 -21.11 -9.45
CA ALA A 636 -16.34 -20.14 -9.98
C ALA A 636 -16.27 -18.82 -9.17
N MET A 637 -17.41 -18.41 -8.59
CA MET A 637 -17.52 -17.30 -7.64
C MET A 637 -16.84 -17.62 -6.31
N PHE A 638 -17.00 -18.83 -5.76
CA PHE A 638 -16.25 -19.23 -4.55
C PHE A 638 -14.75 -19.27 -4.79
N GLY A 639 -14.30 -19.74 -5.96
CA GLY A 639 -12.92 -19.57 -6.40
C GLY A 639 -12.48 -18.10 -6.32
N THR A 640 -13.32 -17.16 -6.79
CA THR A 640 -13.02 -15.72 -6.77
C THR A 640 -12.90 -15.15 -5.35
N LEU A 641 -13.67 -15.67 -4.40
CA LEU A 641 -13.55 -15.30 -2.98
C LEU A 641 -12.30 -15.92 -2.32
N LEU A 642 -11.85 -17.08 -2.79
CA LEU A 642 -10.56 -17.66 -2.41
C LEU A 642 -9.39 -16.86 -2.98
N ASP A 643 -9.45 -16.42 -4.23
CA ASP A 643 -8.46 -15.53 -4.85
C ASP A 643 -8.37 -14.21 -4.07
N TYR A 644 -9.51 -13.60 -3.72
CA TYR A 644 -9.59 -12.41 -2.87
C TYR A 644 -8.94 -12.63 -1.49
N TRP A 645 -9.23 -13.75 -0.82
CA TRP A 645 -8.62 -14.08 0.47
C TRP A 645 -7.10 -14.22 0.35
N HIS A 646 -6.62 -15.01 -0.62
CA HIS A 646 -5.20 -15.22 -0.88
C HIS A 646 -4.47 -13.90 -1.16
N TYR A 647 -4.98 -13.09 -2.10
CA TYR A 647 -4.35 -11.84 -2.54
C TYR A 647 -4.52 -10.63 -1.58
N THR A 648 -5.30 -10.73 -0.50
CA THR A 648 -5.50 -9.62 0.45
C THR A 648 -5.31 -9.99 1.92
N GLY A 649 -5.25 -11.29 2.26
CA GLY A 649 -5.27 -11.78 3.64
C GLY A 649 -6.54 -11.38 4.38
N ASP A 650 -7.70 -11.40 3.71
CA ASP A 650 -9.01 -11.08 4.28
C ASP A 650 -9.90 -12.33 4.30
N ASP A 651 -10.14 -12.88 5.47
CA ASP A 651 -10.75 -14.20 5.67
C ASP A 651 -12.26 -14.16 5.93
N GLN A 652 -12.89 -12.97 5.86
CA GLN A 652 -14.27 -12.72 6.29
C GLN A 652 -15.31 -13.64 5.62
N TYR A 653 -15.02 -14.15 4.42
CA TYR A 653 -15.93 -14.99 3.64
C TYR A 653 -15.55 -16.49 3.62
N ASN A 654 -14.43 -16.89 4.24
CA ASN A 654 -13.90 -18.26 4.16
C ASN A 654 -14.86 -19.31 4.73
N GLY A 655 -15.61 -18.97 5.79
CA GLY A 655 -16.64 -19.87 6.33
C GLY A 655 -17.79 -20.12 5.35
N LEU A 656 -18.26 -19.07 4.68
CA LEU A 656 -19.34 -19.11 3.68
C LEU A 656 -18.90 -19.87 2.41
N VAL A 657 -17.66 -19.65 1.97
CA VAL A 657 -17.03 -20.40 0.88
C VAL A 657 -16.93 -21.89 1.24
N ARG A 658 -16.37 -22.21 2.41
CA ARG A 658 -16.21 -23.59 2.89
C ARG A 658 -17.54 -24.34 2.98
N GLU A 659 -18.59 -23.69 3.47
CA GLU A 659 -19.95 -24.25 3.51
C GLU A 659 -20.50 -24.52 2.11
N GLY A 660 -20.43 -23.53 1.21
CA GLY A 660 -20.92 -23.65 -0.16
C GLY A 660 -20.18 -24.70 -1.01
N LEU A 661 -18.87 -24.86 -0.81
CA LEU A 661 -18.09 -25.95 -1.41
C LEU A 661 -18.54 -27.32 -0.87
N ILE A 662 -18.64 -27.48 0.46
CA ILE A 662 -19.03 -28.75 1.12
C ILE A 662 -20.47 -29.18 0.79
N HIS A 663 -21.36 -28.25 0.48
CA HIS A 663 -22.74 -28.54 0.09
C HIS A 663 -22.84 -29.22 -1.29
N ASN A 664 -21.88 -28.98 -2.18
CA ASN A 664 -21.89 -29.49 -3.56
C ASN A 664 -21.12 -30.82 -3.72
N PHE A 665 -20.77 -31.47 -2.61
CA PHE A 665 -20.31 -32.86 -2.62
C PHE A 665 -21.50 -33.75 -2.99
N GLY A 666 -21.60 -34.11 -4.27
CA GLY A 666 -22.66 -34.98 -4.80
C GLY A 666 -22.75 -36.33 -4.08
N GLU A 667 -23.87 -37.03 -4.26
CA GLU A 667 -24.23 -38.25 -3.51
C GLU A 667 -23.19 -39.37 -3.64
N ASP A 668 -22.55 -39.47 -4.80
CA ASP A 668 -21.44 -40.40 -5.10
C ASP A 668 -20.03 -39.82 -4.87
N LEU A 669 -19.93 -38.65 -4.20
CA LEU A 669 -18.70 -37.87 -4.00
C LEU A 669 -18.00 -37.50 -5.32
N ASN A 670 -18.80 -37.30 -6.36
CA ASN A 670 -18.41 -37.08 -7.75
C ASN A 670 -18.40 -35.59 -8.18
N LEU A 671 -18.99 -34.69 -7.40
CA LEU A 671 -19.35 -33.32 -7.82
C LEU A 671 -20.33 -33.29 -9.01
N MET A 672 -21.31 -34.21 -9.05
CA MET A 672 -22.48 -34.14 -9.94
C MET A 672 -23.75 -34.37 -9.10
N PRO A 673 -24.26 -33.34 -8.39
CA PRO A 673 -25.44 -33.47 -7.55
C PRO A 673 -26.70 -33.68 -8.40
N ALA A 674 -27.54 -34.67 -8.04
CA ALA A 674 -28.67 -35.13 -8.87
C ALA A 674 -29.63 -34.02 -9.36
N ASN A 675 -29.79 -32.95 -8.58
CA ASN A 675 -30.61 -31.79 -8.93
C ASN A 675 -30.10 -30.96 -10.14
N GLN A 676 -28.83 -31.09 -10.53
CA GLN A 676 -28.21 -30.33 -11.63
C GLN A 676 -28.12 -31.10 -12.96
N SER A 677 -28.40 -32.41 -12.95
CA SER A 677 -28.38 -33.37 -14.09
C SER A 677 -29.13 -32.96 -15.38
N LYS A 678 -29.88 -31.86 -15.36
CA LYS A 678 -30.56 -31.25 -16.52
C LYS A 678 -29.70 -30.26 -17.31
N ASN A 679 -28.57 -29.78 -16.75
CA ASN A 679 -27.61 -28.89 -17.39
C ASN A 679 -26.21 -29.19 -16.80
N GLU A 680 -25.65 -30.36 -17.09
CA GLU A 680 -24.41 -30.85 -16.45
C GLU A 680 -23.36 -31.25 -17.51
N GLY A 681 -22.38 -30.36 -17.70
CA GLY A 681 -21.18 -30.52 -18.51
C GLY A 681 -19.92 -30.90 -17.71
N ASN A 682 -18.91 -31.38 -18.42
CA ASN A 682 -17.61 -31.68 -17.82
C ASN A 682 -16.88 -30.38 -17.41
N ASP A 683 -17.16 -29.26 -18.08
CA ASP A 683 -16.71 -27.93 -17.70
C ASP A 683 -17.42 -27.39 -16.45
N ASP A 684 -18.73 -27.60 -16.31
CA ASP A 684 -19.45 -27.28 -15.07
C ASP A 684 -18.76 -27.93 -13.86
N GLN A 685 -18.48 -29.23 -13.99
CA GLN A 685 -17.78 -30.04 -13.01
C GLN A 685 -16.35 -29.56 -12.73
N VAL A 686 -15.60 -29.09 -13.76
CA VAL A 686 -14.22 -28.63 -13.57
C VAL A 686 -14.12 -27.28 -12.86
N PHE A 687 -15.08 -26.37 -13.04
CA PHE A 687 -15.06 -25.07 -12.33
C PHE A 687 -15.24 -25.23 -10.81
N TRP A 688 -15.97 -26.26 -10.36
CA TRP A 688 -15.97 -26.67 -8.95
C TRP A 688 -14.64 -27.31 -8.54
N ALA A 689 -14.12 -28.26 -9.32
CA ALA A 689 -12.84 -28.91 -9.02
C ALA A 689 -11.66 -27.91 -8.93
N TYR A 690 -11.61 -26.89 -9.78
CA TYR A 690 -10.65 -25.79 -9.69
C TYR A 690 -10.72 -25.01 -8.38
N SER A 691 -11.92 -24.86 -7.82
CA SER A 691 -12.16 -24.12 -6.58
C SER A 691 -11.84 -24.96 -5.34
N MET A 692 -12.08 -26.28 -5.40
CA MET A 692 -11.55 -27.24 -4.41
C MET A 692 -10.02 -27.25 -4.44
N MET A 693 -9.41 -27.26 -5.62
CA MET A 693 -7.96 -27.26 -5.76
C MET A 693 -7.33 -25.96 -5.24
N SER A 694 -7.97 -24.79 -5.47
CA SER A 694 -7.54 -23.52 -4.85
C SER A 694 -7.73 -23.53 -3.33
N ALA A 695 -8.78 -24.20 -2.81
CA ALA A 695 -8.94 -24.37 -1.36
C ALA A 695 -7.79 -25.18 -0.74
N ALA A 696 -7.29 -26.22 -1.42
CA ALA A 696 -6.09 -26.96 -1.00
C ALA A 696 -4.81 -26.11 -1.11
N GLU A 697 -4.59 -25.45 -2.25
CA GLU A 697 -3.39 -24.66 -2.55
C GLU A 697 -3.28 -23.36 -1.73
N TYR A 698 -4.38 -22.78 -1.26
CA TYR A 698 -4.38 -21.60 -0.38
C TYR A 698 -4.48 -21.97 1.12
N GLY A 699 -4.65 -23.26 1.46
CA GLY A 699 -4.74 -23.72 2.85
C GLY A 699 -6.07 -23.40 3.53
N LEU A 700 -7.18 -23.39 2.80
CA LEU A 700 -8.52 -23.27 3.37
C LEU A 700 -8.78 -24.46 4.32
N PRO A 701 -9.21 -24.26 5.57
CA PRO A 701 -9.41 -25.34 6.53
C PRO A 701 -10.25 -26.49 5.97
N ASP A 702 -9.71 -27.70 6.00
CA ASP A 702 -10.32 -28.91 5.43
C ASP A 702 -11.76 -29.16 5.93
N PRO A 703 -12.58 -29.92 5.19
CA PRO A 703 -13.92 -30.34 5.62
C PRO A 703 -13.94 -31.11 6.95
N PRO A 704 -15.11 -31.27 7.58
CA PRO A 704 -15.30 -32.20 8.70
C PRO A 704 -14.77 -33.61 8.37
N SER A 705 -14.24 -34.32 9.37
CA SER A 705 -13.51 -35.59 9.18
C SER A 705 -14.35 -36.77 8.68
N ASP A 706 -15.68 -36.62 8.62
CA ASP A 706 -16.64 -37.52 7.98
C ASP A 706 -16.80 -37.27 6.46
N LYS A 707 -16.12 -36.24 5.91
CA LYS A 707 -16.14 -35.89 4.49
C LYS A 707 -14.72 -35.90 3.87
N PRO A 708 -14.59 -36.12 2.54
CA PRO A 708 -13.28 -36.08 1.87
C PRO A 708 -12.63 -34.70 1.94
N GLY A 709 -11.29 -34.66 1.88
CA GLY A 709 -10.53 -33.42 1.74
C GLY A 709 -10.74 -32.75 0.37
N TRP A 710 -10.36 -31.46 0.26
CA TRP A 710 -10.42 -30.73 -1.00
C TRP A 710 -9.59 -31.39 -2.11
N LEU A 711 -8.41 -31.92 -1.77
CA LEU A 711 -7.58 -32.69 -2.70
C LEU A 711 -8.30 -33.96 -3.18
N ALA A 712 -8.89 -34.75 -2.26
CA ALA A 712 -9.64 -35.96 -2.61
C ALA A 712 -10.81 -35.67 -3.57
N MET A 713 -11.61 -34.62 -3.31
CA MET A 713 -12.70 -34.22 -4.22
C MET A 713 -12.17 -33.77 -5.60
N THR A 714 -10.98 -33.18 -5.66
CA THR A 714 -10.33 -32.81 -6.93
C THR A 714 -9.87 -34.05 -7.70
N GLN A 715 -9.30 -35.04 -7.01
CA GLN A 715 -8.93 -36.33 -7.60
C GLN A 715 -10.15 -37.12 -8.10
N SER A 716 -11.30 -37.02 -7.42
CA SER A 716 -12.56 -37.63 -7.85
C SER A 716 -13.00 -37.16 -9.25
N VAL A 717 -12.92 -35.86 -9.54
CA VAL A 717 -13.25 -35.31 -10.88
C VAL A 717 -12.22 -35.71 -11.92
N PHE A 718 -10.93 -35.68 -11.57
CA PHE A 718 -9.87 -36.15 -12.47
C PHE A 718 -10.06 -37.62 -12.89
N ASN A 719 -10.44 -38.49 -11.97
CA ASN A 719 -10.66 -39.92 -12.24
C ASN A 719 -11.91 -40.16 -13.12
N GLN A 720 -12.96 -39.37 -12.98
CA GLN A 720 -14.11 -39.40 -13.89
C GLN A 720 -13.73 -38.94 -15.31
N PHE A 721 -12.97 -37.84 -15.43
CA PHE A 721 -12.46 -37.36 -16.72
C PHE A 721 -11.56 -38.40 -17.40
N LEU A 722 -10.68 -39.05 -16.63
CA LEU A 722 -9.87 -40.18 -17.08
C LEU A 722 -10.74 -41.30 -17.67
N ASN A 723 -11.80 -41.70 -16.97
CA ASN A 723 -12.72 -42.76 -17.45
C ASN A 723 -13.45 -42.34 -18.75
N ARG A 724 -13.99 -41.12 -18.81
CA ARG A 724 -14.70 -40.58 -19.98
C ARG A 724 -13.77 -40.41 -21.19
N TYR A 725 -12.56 -39.90 -20.99
CA TYR A 725 -11.56 -39.73 -22.04
C TYR A 725 -11.14 -41.09 -22.62
N ASN A 726 -10.85 -42.08 -21.77
CA ASN A 726 -10.49 -43.43 -22.23
C ASN A 726 -11.62 -44.10 -23.01
N LYS A 727 -12.88 -43.87 -22.63
CA LYS A 727 -14.03 -44.33 -23.42
C LYS A 727 -14.11 -43.66 -24.80
N GLU A 728 -13.85 -42.37 -24.90
CA GLU A 728 -13.83 -41.68 -26.19
C GLU A 728 -12.69 -42.17 -27.10
N VAL A 729 -11.56 -42.61 -26.53
CA VAL A 729 -10.51 -43.32 -27.27
C VAL A 729 -10.98 -44.71 -27.71
N SER A 730 -11.59 -45.53 -26.84
CA SER A 730 -12.03 -46.89 -27.19
C SER A 730 -13.14 -46.92 -28.25
N ASP A 731 -14.04 -45.93 -28.21
CA ASP A 731 -15.14 -45.78 -29.15
C ASP A 731 -14.69 -45.19 -30.51
N GLY A 732 -13.43 -44.74 -30.63
CA GLY A 732 -12.90 -44.09 -31.83
C GLY A 732 -13.34 -42.63 -32.01
N ASN A 733 -13.95 -42.02 -30.99
CA ASN A 733 -14.54 -40.69 -31.03
C ASN A 733 -13.45 -39.61 -31.00
N CYS A 734 -13.03 -39.17 -32.19
CA CYS A 734 -12.00 -38.12 -32.38
C CYS A 734 -10.62 -38.45 -31.82
N GLY A 735 -10.32 -39.74 -31.58
CA GLY A 735 -9.06 -40.19 -30.99
C GLY A 735 -8.87 -39.78 -29.53
N GLY A 736 -9.95 -39.45 -28.81
CA GLY A 736 -9.93 -38.92 -27.46
C GLY A 736 -10.63 -37.56 -27.35
N GLY A 737 -10.33 -36.86 -26.26
CA GLY A 737 -10.96 -35.60 -25.87
C GLY A 737 -12.30 -35.79 -25.17
N LEU A 738 -12.55 -35.01 -24.13
CA LEU A 738 -13.83 -34.93 -23.43
C LEU A 738 -14.89 -34.23 -24.28
N ARG A 739 -16.14 -34.64 -24.09
CA ARG A 739 -17.33 -33.93 -24.57
C ARG A 739 -17.55 -32.68 -23.72
N TRP A 740 -18.38 -31.77 -24.22
CA TRP A 740 -18.95 -30.70 -23.41
C TRP A 740 -19.90 -31.31 -22.37
N GLN A 741 -21.11 -31.70 -22.78
CA GLN A 741 -22.11 -32.33 -21.91
C GLN A 741 -21.71 -33.72 -21.43
N ILE A 742 -22.08 -34.09 -20.19
CA ILE A 742 -21.88 -35.45 -19.65
C ILE A 742 -22.95 -36.42 -20.16
N TYR A 743 -24.22 -35.99 -20.17
CA TYR A 743 -25.36 -36.84 -20.47
C TYR A 743 -25.81 -36.78 -21.94
N ASN A 744 -26.24 -37.92 -22.49
CA ASN A 744 -26.47 -38.07 -23.93
C ASN A 744 -27.75 -37.41 -24.48
N TRP A 745 -28.64 -36.95 -23.60
CA TRP A 745 -29.87 -36.22 -23.92
C TRP A 745 -29.70 -34.69 -23.88
N LEU A 746 -28.52 -34.18 -23.53
CA LEU A 746 -28.26 -32.74 -23.44
C LEU A 746 -27.77 -32.19 -24.79
N ASP A 747 -28.28 -31.01 -25.16
CA ASP A 747 -27.88 -30.32 -26.38
C ASP A 747 -26.37 -30.00 -26.32
N GLY A 748 -25.65 -30.34 -27.39
CA GLY A 748 -24.19 -30.23 -27.43
C GLY A 748 -23.43 -31.48 -26.97
N TYR A 749 -24.06 -32.62 -26.69
CA TYR A 749 -23.36 -33.87 -26.32
C TYR A 749 -22.36 -34.42 -27.36
N LYS A 750 -22.39 -33.92 -28.61
CA LYS A 750 -21.41 -34.23 -29.67
C LYS A 750 -20.31 -33.15 -29.83
N TYR A 751 -20.39 -32.07 -29.06
CA TYR A 751 -19.39 -31.00 -29.01
C TYR A 751 -18.28 -31.37 -28.03
N LYS A 752 -17.06 -30.94 -28.30
CA LYS A 752 -15.86 -31.09 -27.46
C LYS A 752 -15.23 -29.70 -27.34
N ASN A 753 -15.45 -29.03 -26.20
CA ASN A 753 -14.97 -27.66 -25.98
C ASN A 753 -13.61 -27.62 -25.25
N THR A 754 -12.94 -26.48 -25.37
CA THR A 754 -11.69 -26.18 -24.66
C THR A 754 -11.92 -26.10 -23.15
N ALA A 755 -13.10 -25.67 -22.69
CA ALA A 755 -13.45 -25.63 -21.27
C ALA A 755 -13.27 -27.01 -20.58
N SER A 756 -13.84 -28.09 -21.15
CA SER A 756 -13.69 -29.45 -20.61
C SER A 756 -12.26 -30.01 -20.82
N ASN A 757 -11.67 -29.80 -22.00
CA ASN A 757 -10.41 -30.44 -22.37
C ASN A 757 -9.18 -29.75 -21.76
N GLY A 758 -9.10 -28.43 -21.90
CA GLY A 758 -8.18 -27.59 -21.13
C GLY A 758 -8.46 -27.72 -19.63
N GLY A 759 -9.75 -27.89 -19.27
CA GLY A 759 -10.23 -28.37 -17.98
C GLY A 759 -9.36 -29.47 -17.38
N PHE A 760 -9.39 -30.63 -18.02
CA PHE A 760 -8.66 -31.84 -17.65
C PHE A 760 -7.14 -31.67 -17.66
N PHE A 761 -6.58 -31.01 -18.70
CA PHE A 761 -5.15 -30.68 -18.79
C PHE A 761 -4.66 -29.88 -17.56
N HIS A 762 -5.32 -28.77 -17.28
CA HIS A 762 -4.98 -27.86 -16.19
C HIS A 762 -5.22 -28.52 -14.81
N LEU A 763 -6.25 -29.33 -14.65
CA LEU A 763 -6.50 -30.10 -13.43
C LEU A 763 -5.38 -31.12 -13.16
N GLY A 764 -4.94 -31.84 -14.20
CA GLY A 764 -3.79 -32.76 -14.13
C GLY A 764 -2.49 -32.04 -13.77
N ALA A 765 -2.24 -30.88 -14.38
CA ALA A 765 -1.05 -30.06 -14.07
C ALA A 765 -1.01 -29.58 -12.61
N ARG A 766 -2.16 -29.17 -12.04
CA ARG A 766 -2.29 -28.81 -10.61
C ARG A 766 -2.08 -30.01 -9.70
N LEU A 767 -2.74 -31.14 -9.98
CA LEU A 767 -2.59 -32.36 -9.19
C LEU A 767 -1.13 -32.88 -9.22
N ALA A 768 -0.45 -32.81 -10.36
CA ALA A 768 0.98 -33.11 -10.47
C ALA A 768 1.81 -32.18 -9.56
N MET A 769 1.63 -30.86 -9.66
CA MET A 769 2.36 -29.87 -8.86
C MET A 769 2.12 -29.99 -7.35
N TYR A 770 0.89 -30.27 -6.93
CA TYR A 770 0.54 -30.43 -5.51
C TYR A 770 1.04 -31.76 -4.93
N THR A 771 0.90 -32.87 -5.65
CA THR A 771 1.15 -34.23 -5.12
C THR A 771 2.52 -34.83 -5.49
N ARG A 772 3.20 -34.26 -6.49
CA ARG A 772 4.43 -34.77 -7.11
C ARG A 772 4.31 -36.22 -7.63
N ASN A 773 3.13 -36.57 -8.13
CA ASN A 773 2.87 -37.81 -8.85
C ASN A 773 2.88 -37.58 -10.37
N ASP A 774 3.90 -38.12 -11.05
CA ASP A 774 4.10 -38.01 -12.50
C ASP A 774 2.92 -38.57 -13.34
N THR A 775 2.08 -39.44 -12.75
CA THR A 775 0.87 -39.94 -13.43
C THR A 775 -0.06 -38.81 -13.85
N TYR A 776 -0.21 -37.76 -13.02
CA TYR A 776 -1.03 -36.60 -13.35
C TYR A 776 -0.35 -35.71 -14.42
N ALA A 777 0.97 -35.62 -14.42
CA ALA A 777 1.75 -34.89 -15.42
C ALA A 777 1.68 -35.55 -16.81
N ALA A 778 1.79 -36.89 -16.87
CA ALA A 778 1.66 -37.66 -18.11
C ALA A 778 0.26 -37.56 -18.74
N TRP A 779 -0.79 -37.47 -17.92
CA TRP A 779 -2.15 -37.20 -18.40
C TRP A 779 -2.35 -35.75 -18.83
N ALA A 780 -1.77 -34.77 -18.12
CA ALA A 780 -1.74 -33.38 -18.57
C ALA A 780 -1.06 -33.26 -19.95
N GLU A 781 0.08 -33.95 -20.16
CA GLU A 781 0.73 -34.04 -21.47
C GLU A 781 -0.13 -34.71 -22.53
N THR A 782 -0.75 -35.84 -22.22
CA THR A 782 -1.62 -36.59 -23.15
C THR A 782 -2.79 -35.72 -23.64
N VAL A 783 -3.44 -34.97 -22.73
CA VAL A 783 -4.59 -34.12 -23.08
C VAL A 783 -4.14 -32.87 -23.84
N PHE A 784 -3.06 -32.20 -23.40
CA PHE A 784 -2.49 -31.06 -24.12
C PHE A 784 -2.04 -31.44 -25.54
N ASP A 785 -1.42 -32.60 -25.70
CA ASP A 785 -0.96 -33.08 -27.00
C ASP A 785 -2.12 -33.53 -27.89
N TRP A 786 -3.22 -34.09 -27.36
CA TRP A 786 -4.45 -34.27 -28.13
C TRP A 786 -5.02 -32.93 -28.62
N MET A 787 -5.08 -31.91 -27.74
CA MET A 787 -5.58 -30.58 -28.11
C MET A 787 -4.68 -29.91 -29.16
N SER A 788 -3.35 -30.04 -29.08
CA SER A 788 -2.41 -29.44 -30.04
C SER A 788 -2.37 -30.11 -31.41
N HIS A 789 -2.90 -31.33 -31.54
CA HIS A 789 -3.15 -32.01 -32.83
C HIS A 789 -4.61 -31.88 -33.30
N SER A 790 -5.41 -31.03 -32.63
CA SER A 790 -6.81 -30.76 -32.93
C SER A 790 -7.03 -29.33 -33.42
N PRO A 791 -8.19 -29.02 -34.04
CA PRO A 791 -8.59 -27.65 -34.37
C PRO A 791 -8.67 -26.68 -33.19
N LEU A 792 -8.63 -27.14 -31.94
CA LEU A 792 -8.72 -26.28 -30.75
C LEU A 792 -7.50 -25.36 -30.58
N LEU A 793 -6.30 -25.87 -30.92
CA LEU A 793 -5.02 -25.18 -30.71
C LEU A 793 -4.18 -25.24 -32.01
N PRO A 794 -4.43 -24.38 -33.02
CA PRO A 794 -3.73 -24.41 -34.32
C PRO A 794 -2.23 -24.04 -34.29
N GLY A 795 -1.62 -23.89 -33.11
CA GLY A 795 -0.17 -23.82 -32.93
C GLY A 795 0.47 -22.43 -32.99
N ASP A 796 -0.25 -21.39 -33.44
CA ASP A 796 0.20 -19.99 -33.42
C ASP A 796 0.02 -19.31 -32.05
N GLY A 797 -0.72 -19.95 -31.14
CA GLY A 797 -1.13 -19.39 -29.85
C GLY A 797 -2.64 -19.14 -29.75
N THR A 798 -3.40 -19.28 -30.85
CA THR A 798 -4.87 -19.22 -30.82
C THR A 798 -5.45 -20.33 -29.95
N VAL A 799 -6.49 -20.01 -29.20
CA VAL A 799 -7.32 -20.96 -28.45
C VAL A 799 -8.77 -20.81 -28.89
N ASN A 800 -9.25 -21.76 -29.71
CA ASN A 800 -10.62 -21.82 -30.20
C ASN A 800 -11.58 -22.42 -29.14
N ASP A 801 -12.88 -22.15 -29.25
CA ASP A 801 -13.85 -22.59 -28.24
C ASP A 801 -14.08 -24.11 -28.23
N GLY A 802 -14.25 -24.72 -29.40
CA GLY A 802 -14.57 -26.16 -29.47
C GLY A 802 -14.56 -26.76 -30.86
N THR A 803 -14.83 -28.06 -30.93
CA THR A 803 -14.98 -28.84 -32.17
C THR A 803 -16.13 -29.83 -32.02
N SER A 804 -16.75 -30.27 -33.13
CA SER A 804 -17.90 -31.19 -33.09
C SER A 804 -17.61 -32.51 -33.78
N MET A 805 -18.12 -33.61 -33.20
CA MET A 805 -18.15 -34.93 -33.83
C MET A 805 -19.03 -34.99 -35.10
N GLU A 806 -19.81 -33.95 -35.38
CA GLU A 806 -20.64 -33.83 -36.59
C GLU A 806 -19.92 -33.14 -37.76
N THR A 807 -18.72 -32.60 -37.53
CA THR A 807 -17.87 -32.04 -38.59
C THR A 807 -17.41 -33.12 -39.58
N LYS A 808 -17.06 -32.71 -40.81
CA LYS A 808 -16.67 -33.62 -41.90
C LYS A 808 -15.37 -33.14 -42.54
N PRO A 809 -14.21 -33.78 -42.26
CA PRO A 809 -14.01 -34.94 -41.38
C PRO A 809 -14.21 -34.66 -39.89
N MET A 810 -14.46 -35.72 -39.12
CA MET A 810 -14.86 -35.67 -37.70
C MET A 810 -13.78 -35.06 -36.79
N CYS A 811 -14.19 -34.08 -35.97
CA CYS A 811 -13.33 -33.20 -35.17
C CYS A 811 -12.15 -32.59 -35.95
N LYS A 812 -12.38 -32.14 -37.19
CA LYS A 812 -11.37 -31.45 -38.03
C LYS A 812 -11.72 -30.02 -38.44
N ASP A 813 -12.76 -29.46 -37.85
CA ASP A 813 -13.12 -28.04 -37.93
C ASP A 813 -13.47 -27.51 -36.52
N ALA A 814 -13.44 -26.19 -36.29
CA ALA A 814 -13.64 -25.57 -34.98
C ALA A 814 -14.65 -24.42 -34.97
N ASP A 815 -15.26 -24.19 -33.80
CA ASP A 815 -15.80 -22.88 -33.48
C ASP A 815 -14.61 -21.93 -33.18
N HIS A 816 -14.37 -20.99 -34.09
CA HIS A 816 -13.27 -20.03 -34.01
C HIS A 816 -13.55 -18.84 -33.06
N THR A 817 -14.63 -18.89 -32.27
CA THR A 817 -14.87 -17.94 -31.19
C THR A 817 -13.77 -18.07 -30.13
N GLN A 818 -13.24 -16.93 -29.70
CA GLN A 818 -12.12 -16.84 -28.77
C GLN A 818 -12.55 -16.10 -27.51
N TRP A 819 -12.66 -16.83 -26.39
CA TRP A 819 -13.05 -16.28 -25.09
C TRP A 819 -11.86 -16.19 -24.15
N THR A 820 -11.81 -15.17 -23.29
CA THR A 820 -10.67 -14.94 -22.38
C THR A 820 -10.41 -16.15 -21.46
N TYR A 821 -11.46 -16.80 -20.97
CA TYR A 821 -11.37 -17.93 -20.04
C TYR A 821 -10.68 -19.15 -20.65
N ASN A 822 -10.93 -19.45 -21.93
CA ASN A 822 -10.28 -20.54 -22.66
C ASN A 822 -8.76 -20.32 -22.72
N TYR A 823 -8.30 -19.08 -22.96
CA TYR A 823 -6.88 -18.74 -22.87
C TYR A 823 -6.34 -18.87 -21.44
N GLY A 824 -7.08 -18.40 -20.44
CA GLY A 824 -6.68 -18.48 -19.04
C GLY A 824 -6.47 -19.92 -18.55
N ILE A 825 -7.35 -20.85 -18.94
CA ILE A 825 -7.22 -22.30 -18.66
C ILE A 825 -5.88 -22.82 -19.21
N MET A 826 -5.58 -22.54 -20.48
CA MET A 826 -4.36 -23.01 -21.13
C MET A 826 -3.09 -22.36 -20.56
N ILE A 827 -3.16 -21.09 -20.18
CA ILE A 827 -2.08 -20.33 -19.52
C ILE A 827 -1.76 -20.93 -18.15
N ALA A 828 -2.75 -21.17 -17.30
CA ALA A 828 -2.50 -21.76 -15.98
C ALA A 828 -1.95 -23.18 -16.10
N GLY A 829 -2.56 -24.05 -16.90
CA GLY A 829 -2.04 -25.41 -17.12
C GLY A 829 -0.59 -25.43 -17.61
N ALA A 830 -0.25 -24.56 -18.58
CA ALA A 830 1.13 -24.41 -19.06
C ALA A 830 2.08 -23.85 -17.99
N ALA A 831 1.62 -22.95 -17.11
CA ALA A 831 2.43 -22.43 -16.01
C ALA A 831 2.69 -23.46 -14.90
N TYR A 832 1.70 -24.27 -14.52
CA TYR A 832 1.91 -25.42 -13.61
C TYR A 832 2.89 -26.43 -14.21
N MET A 833 2.74 -26.80 -15.49
CA MET A 833 3.67 -27.73 -16.15
C MET A 833 5.08 -27.14 -16.35
N TYR A 834 5.21 -25.85 -16.66
CA TYR A 834 6.49 -25.14 -16.70
C TYR A 834 7.21 -25.25 -15.35
N ASN A 835 6.51 -25.01 -14.24
CA ASN A 835 7.08 -25.13 -12.90
C ASN A 835 7.42 -26.59 -12.55
N TYR A 836 6.51 -27.53 -12.83
CA TYR A 836 6.69 -28.96 -12.56
C TYR A 836 7.94 -29.53 -13.23
N THR A 837 8.15 -29.18 -14.50
CA THR A 837 9.25 -29.65 -15.34
C THR A 837 10.55 -28.84 -15.16
N ASN A 838 10.62 -27.97 -14.15
CA ASN A 838 11.77 -27.07 -13.89
C ASN A 838 12.14 -26.18 -15.09
N GLY A 839 11.14 -25.70 -15.83
CA GLY A 839 11.28 -24.69 -16.87
C GLY A 839 11.39 -25.21 -18.30
N ALA A 840 10.88 -26.41 -18.61
CA ALA A 840 11.05 -27.03 -19.92
C ALA A 840 10.46 -26.20 -21.08
N GLU A 841 11.19 -26.16 -22.20
CA GLU A 841 10.92 -25.23 -23.31
C GLU A 841 9.58 -25.47 -24.02
N LYS A 842 9.03 -26.70 -24.00
CA LYS A 842 7.65 -27.00 -24.47
C LYS A 842 6.63 -26.06 -23.82
N TRP A 843 6.68 -25.98 -22.49
CA TRP A 843 5.74 -25.20 -21.68
C TRP A 843 6.04 -23.70 -21.71
N LYS A 844 7.32 -23.34 -21.72
CA LYS A 844 7.76 -21.94 -21.87
C LYS A 844 7.30 -21.34 -23.20
N SER A 845 7.46 -22.09 -24.30
CA SER A 845 7.00 -21.69 -25.64
C SER A 845 5.48 -21.58 -25.71
N ALA A 846 4.75 -22.58 -25.21
CA ALA A 846 3.28 -22.55 -25.15
C ALA A 846 2.76 -21.36 -24.34
N LEU A 847 3.28 -21.16 -23.12
CA LEU A 847 2.91 -20.07 -22.22
C LEU A 847 3.19 -18.69 -22.86
N THR A 848 4.35 -18.53 -23.50
CA THR A 848 4.71 -17.29 -24.22
C THR A 848 3.74 -17.00 -25.38
N LYS A 849 3.40 -18.03 -26.19
CA LYS A 849 2.43 -17.89 -27.29
C LYS A 849 1.04 -17.51 -26.80
N PHE A 850 0.53 -18.19 -25.78
CA PHE A 850 -0.80 -17.89 -25.23
C PHE A 850 -0.86 -16.48 -24.64
N ILE A 851 0.17 -16.05 -23.88
CA ILE A 851 0.25 -14.69 -23.30
C ILE A 851 0.34 -13.61 -24.38
N ALA A 852 1.09 -13.84 -25.46
CA ALA A 852 1.14 -12.92 -26.60
C ALA A 852 -0.24 -12.81 -27.27
N LYS A 853 -0.82 -13.94 -27.70
CA LYS A 853 -2.07 -13.96 -28.47
C LYS A 853 -3.27 -13.41 -27.70
N GLN A 854 -3.43 -13.72 -26.41
CA GLN A 854 -4.46 -13.07 -25.57
C GLN A 854 -4.18 -11.57 -25.39
N GLY A 855 -2.90 -11.20 -25.35
CA GLY A 855 -2.43 -9.82 -25.23
C GLY A 855 -2.79 -8.96 -26.44
N ASP A 856 -2.87 -9.56 -27.63
CA ASP A 856 -3.30 -8.92 -28.86
C ASP A 856 -4.84 -8.93 -29.01
N THR A 857 -5.48 -10.06 -28.68
CA THR A 857 -6.92 -10.28 -28.94
C THR A 857 -7.83 -9.54 -27.96
N PHE A 858 -7.47 -9.47 -26.67
CA PHE A 858 -8.36 -8.95 -25.61
C PHE A 858 -7.94 -7.60 -25.03
N TYR A 859 -6.85 -6.99 -25.53
CA TYR A 859 -6.41 -5.64 -25.12
C TYR A 859 -6.23 -4.71 -26.34
N PRO A 860 -7.27 -4.50 -27.16
CA PRO A 860 -7.20 -3.66 -28.36
C PRO A 860 -6.81 -2.20 -28.05
N GLU A 861 -5.97 -1.62 -28.89
CA GLU A 861 -5.43 -0.26 -28.70
C GLU A 861 -6.51 0.82 -28.78
N GLU A 862 -7.55 0.63 -29.60
CA GLU A 862 -8.69 1.55 -29.71
C GLU A 862 -9.64 1.50 -28.50
N LYS A 863 -9.48 0.53 -27.60
CA LYS A 863 -10.05 0.53 -26.24
C LYS A 863 -9.03 0.95 -25.18
N GLY A 864 -7.92 1.57 -25.60
CA GLY A 864 -6.83 2.00 -24.74
C GLY A 864 -5.97 0.86 -24.21
N GLY A 865 -6.04 -0.36 -24.77
CA GLY A 865 -5.29 -1.52 -24.26
C GLY A 865 -5.81 -2.02 -22.90
N ILE A 866 -7.12 -2.05 -22.73
CA ILE A 866 -7.84 -2.50 -21.53
C ILE A 866 -8.52 -3.85 -21.84
N MET A 867 -8.55 -4.77 -20.85
CA MET A 867 -9.15 -6.10 -21.03
C MET A 867 -10.66 -6.06 -21.35
N ILE A 868 -11.07 -6.74 -22.43
CA ILE A 868 -12.46 -6.89 -22.88
C ILE A 868 -12.83 -8.34 -23.25
N GLU A 869 -14.13 -8.64 -23.31
CA GLU A 869 -14.70 -9.78 -24.01
C GLU A 869 -15.16 -9.44 -25.44
N PRO A 870 -15.23 -10.43 -26.36
CA PRO A 870 -15.90 -10.29 -27.65
C PRO A 870 -17.36 -9.80 -27.58
N CYS A 871 -18.10 -10.16 -26.52
CA CYS A 871 -19.49 -9.76 -26.36
C CYS A 871 -19.69 -8.25 -26.07
N GLU A 872 -18.62 -7.54 -25.65
CA GLU A 872 -18.69 -6.08 -25.38
C GLU A 872 -18.78 -5.25 -26.67
N TYR A 873 -18.43 -5.81 -27.84
CA TYR A 873 -18.47 -5.10 -29.12
C TYR A 873 -19.88 -4.86 -29.68
N VAL A 874 -20.85 -5.72 -29.37
CA VAL A 874 -22.21 -5.68 -29.96
C VAL A 874 -23.24 -5.33 -28.88
N ASP A 875 -23.56 -4.04 -28.79
CA ASP A 875 -24.58 -3.44 -27.91
C ASP A 875 -24.52 -3.85 -26.42
N ASN A 876 -23.34 -4.28 -25.94
CA ASN A 876 -23.12 -4.81 -24.58
C ASN A 876 -24.03 -6.01 -24.24
N ASN A 877 -24.37 -6.84 -25.23
CA ASN A 877 -25.31 -7.95 -25.07
C ASN A 877 -24.67 -9.24 -24.56
N CYS A 878 -23.69 -9.13 -23.64
CA CYS A 878 -23.15 -10.28 -22.92
C CYS A 878 -24.27 -11.01 -22.15
N ASN A 879 -24.19 -12.34 -22.07
CA ASN A 879 -25.04 -13.15 -21.20
C ASN A 879 -24.41 -13.34 -19.81
N ALA A 880 -25.13 -14.00 -18.89
CA ALA A 880 -24.68 -14.20 -17.51
C ALA A 880 -23.34 -14.96 -17.41
N ASP A 881 -23.03 -15.84 -18.36
CA ASP A 881 -21.76 -16.58 -18.44
C ASP A 881 -20.61 -15.63 -18.82
N GLN A 882 -20.76 -14.95 -19.97
CA GLN A 882 -19.75 -14.11 -20.60
C GLN A 882 -19.35 -12.92 -19.73
N GLU A 883 -20.28 -12.38 -18.95
CA GLU A 883 -20.02 -11.33 -17.95
C GLU A 883 -18.95 -11.73 -16.92
N SER A 884 -18.72 -13.04 -16.71
CA SER A 884 -17.73 -13.58 -15.77
C SER A 884 -16.38 -13.97 -16.39
N PHE A 885 -16.24 -14.02 -17.72
CA PHE A 885 -15.08 -14.66 -18.37
C PHE A 885 -13.74 -13.97 -18.05
N LYS A 886 -13.69 -12.62 -18.06
CA LYS A 886 -12.51 -11.81 -17.69
C LYS A 886 -11.95 -12.15 -16.30
N ALA A 887 -12.82 -12.54 -15.36
CA ALA A 887 -12.43 -12.97 -14.02
C ALA A 887 -11.40 -14.10 -14.06
N TYR A 888 -11.60 -15.06 -14.95
CA TYR A 888 -10.83 -16.29 -15.02
C TYR A 888 -9.48 -16.08 -15.71
N LEU A 889 -9.45 -15.28 -16.79
CA LEU A 889 -8.19 -14.85 -17.39
C LEU A 889 -7.35 -14.03 -16.40
N ALA A 890 -7.97 -13.09 -15.67
CA ALA A 890 -7.29 -12.29 -14.64
C ALA A 890 -6.65 -13.17 -13.55
N ARG A 891 -7.43 -14.09 -12.94
CA ARG A 891 -6.94 -15.10 -11.99
C ARG A 891 -5.70 -15.83 -12.51
N TRP A 892 -5.82 -16.41 -13.71
CA TRP A 892 -4.83 -17.36 -14.23
C TRP A 892 -3.58 -16.70 -14.81
N LEU A 893 -3.67 -15.44 -15.23
CA LEU A 893 -2.51 -14.57 -15.44
C LEU A 893 -1.75 -14.31 -14.11
N GLY A 894 -2.46 -14.18 -12.99
CA GLY A 894 -1.87 -14.14 -11.64
C GLY A 894 -1.14 -15.43 -11.26
N THR A 895 -1.75 -16.58 -11.55
CA THR A 895 -1.11 -17.90 -11.37
C THR A 895 0.16 -18.03 -12.21
N ALA A 896 0.15 -17.55 -13.46
CA ALA A 896 1.33 -17.54 -14.33
C ALA A 896 2.48 -16.68 -13.77
N ILE A 897 2.18 -15.50 -13.20
CA ILE A 897 3.18 -14.64 -12.53
C ILE A 897 3.91 -15.38 -11.40
N GLN A 898 3.18 -16.16 -10.59
CA GLN A 898 3.78 -16.91 -9.47
C GLN A 898 4.61 -18.11 -9.94
N LEU A 899 4.06 -18.91 -10.86
CA LEU A 899 4.64 -20.20 -11.25
C LEU A 899 5.70 -20.08 -12.34
N ALA A 900 5.65 -19.01 -13.14
CA ALA A 900 6.57 -18.73 -14.22
C ALA A 900 7.00 -17.24 -14.19
N PRO A 901 7.87 -16.81 -13.25
CA PRO A 901 8.15 -15.39 -13.01
C PRO A 901 8.66 -14.57 -14.19
N PHE A 902 9.23 -15.22 -15.23
CA PHE A 902 9.59 -14.54 -16.49
C PHE A 902 8.40 -13.89 -17.22
N THR A 903 7.17 -14.30 -16.89
CA THR A 903 5.94 -13.75 -17.45
C THR A 903 5.51 -12.44 -16.79
N HIS A 904 6.09 -12.06 -15.64
CA HIS A 904 5.68 -10.88 -14.87
C HIS A 904 5.59 -9.62 -15.73
N ASP A 905 6.67 -9.29 -16.46
CA ASP A 905 6.76 -8.04 -17.22
C ASP A 905 5.90 -8.06 -18.51
N LEU A 906 5.51 -9.25 -18.97
CA LEU A 906 4.58 -9.44 -20.10
C LEU A 906 3.12 -9.24 -19.67
N ILE A 907 2.81 -9.52 -18.40
CA ILE A 907 1.44 -9.62 -17.87
C ILE A 907 1.08 -8.38 -17.04
N MET A 908 1.91 -8.02 -16.05
CA MET A 908 1.58 -7.06 -15.00
C MET A 908 1.17 -5.67 -15.54
N PRO A 909 1.82 -5.08 -16.56
CA PRO A 909 1.39 -3.78 -17.10
C PRO A 909 -0.03 -3.79 -17.69
N LYS A 910 -0.42 -4.89 -18.34
CA LYS A 910 -1.78 -5.09 -18.90
C LYS A 910 -2.82 -5.29 -17.80
N LEU A 911 -2.47 -6.02 -16.73
CA LEU A 911 -3.33 -6.18 -15.54
C LEU A 911 -3.53 -4.84 -14.81
N GLN A 912 -2.46 -4.13 -14.45
CA GLN A 912 -2.51 -2.84 -13.74
C GLN A 912 -3.42 -1.82 -14.45
N LYS A 913 -3.23 -1.65 -15.77
CA LYS A 913 -4.03 -0.73 -16.58
C LYS A 913 -5.51 -1.08 -16.59
N SER A 914 -5.83 -2.36 -16.64
CA SER A 914 -7.21 -2.87 -16.62
C SER A 914 -7.83 -2.78 -15.23
N ALA A 915 -7.05 -3.02 -14.18
CA ALA A 915 -7.49 -3.01 -12.79
C ALA A 915 -7.89 -1.61 -12.29
N VAL A 916 -7.07 -0.59 -12.57
CA VAL A 916 -7.38 0.82 -12.26
C VAL A 916 -8.69 1.22 -12.94
N ARG A 917 -8.88 0.82 -14.20
CA ARG A 917 -10.10 1.12 -14.96
C ARG A 917 -11.32 0.34 -14.48
N ALA A 918 -11.18 -0.94 -14.14
CA ALA A 918 -12.23 -1.72 -13.52
C ALA A 918 -12.73 -1.07 -12.22
N ALA A 919 -11.81 -0.68 -11.33
CA ALA A 919 -12.11 0.00 -10.07
C ALA A 919 -12.86 1.33 -10.28
N GLN A 920 -12.54 2.10 -11.34
CA GLN A 920 -13.26 3.33 -11.69
C GLN A 920 -14.72 3.08 -12.11
N THR A 921 -15.06 1.88 -12.60
CA THR A 921 -16.47 1.51 -12.88
C THR A 921 -17.28 1.12 -11.65
N CYS A 922 -16.63 0.83 -10.51
CA CYS A 922 -17.26 0.33 -9.28
C CYS A 922 -17.93 1.43 -8.45
N THR A 923 -18.90 2.11 -9.07
CA THR A 923 -19.61 3.29 -8.53
C THR A 923 -21.13 3.23 -8.70
N GLY A 924 -21.68 2.12 -9.23
CA GLY A 924 -23.12 1.91 -9.36
C GLY A 924 -23.81 1.50 -8.06
N LEU A 925 -25.13 1.59 -8.01
CA LEU A 925 -25.93 1.23 -6.84
C LEU A 925 -26.18 -0.29 -6.75
N SER A 926 -26.01 -0.87 -5.56
CA SER A 926 -26.32 -2.28 -5.30
C SER A 926 -27.82 -2.57 -5.28
N THR A 927 -28.22 -3.63 -5.99
CA THR A 927 -29.56 -4.23 -5.92
C THR A 927 -29.79 -5.12 -4.69
N HIS A 928 -28.72 -5.51 -3.97
CA HIS A 928 -28.79 -6.49 -2.88
C HIS A 928 -28.18 -5.99 -1.54
N GLY A 929 -27.88 -4.69 -1.44
CA GLY A 929 -27.48 -4.04 -0.17
C GLY A 929 -25.99 -4.09 0.16
N GLY A 930 -25.11 -4.41 -0.80
CA GLY A 930 -23.65 -4.43 -0.62
C GLY A 930 -22.96 -3.05 -0.64
N GLY A 931 -23.71 -1.96 -0.87
CA GLY A 931 -23.19 -0.58 -0.95
C GLY A 931 -23.11 -0.03 -2.37
N ASP A 932 -22.59 1.18 -2.52
CA ASP A 932 -22.55 1.93 -3.80
C ASP A 932 -21.31 1.55 -4.63
N TYR A 933 -21.07 0.24 -4.76
CA TYR A 933 -19.86 -0.37 -5.34
C TYR A 933 -20.19 -1.34 -6.49
N GLN A 934 -21.30 -1.13 -7.21
CA GLN A 934 -21.59 -1.94 -8.38
C GLN A 934 -20.60 -1.60 -9.52
N CYS A 935 -19.83 -2.60 -9.95
CA CYS A 935 -18.89 -2.50 -11.06
C CYS A 935 -19.60 -2.72 -12.40
N GLY A 936 -19.07 -2.07 -13.43
CA GLY A 936 -19.52 -2.21 -14.81
C GLY A 936 -18.78 -3.31 -15.57
N MET A 937 -19.34 -3.72 -16.71
CA MET A 937 -18.68 -4.70 -17.59
C MET A 937 -17.57 -4.04 -18.42
N ARG A 938 -17.87 -2.88 -19.03
CA ARG A 938 -16.97 -2.19 -19.98
C ARG A 938 -16.02 -1.25 -19.27
N TRP A 939 -14.78 -1.68 -19.05
CA TRP A 939 -13.76 -0.88 -18.35
C TRP A 939 -13.12 0.21 -19.21
N TYR A 940 -13.41 0.26 -20.51
CA TYR A 940 -12.92 1.28 -21.43
C TYR A 940 -13.82 2.53 -21.51
N VAL A 941 -14.91 2.61 -20.75
CA VAL A 941 -15.72 3.84 -20.60
C VAL A 941 -15.50 4.45 -19.20
N ASP A 942 -15.71 5.76 -19.08
CA ASP A 942 -15.48 6.46 -17.81
C ASP A 942 -16.68 6.32 -16.86
N GLY A 943 -16.43 5.78 -15.66
CA GLY A 943 -17.44 5.57 -14.62
C GLY A 943 -18.26 4.28 -14.78
N TYR A 944 -19.34 4.16 -14.02
CA TYR A 944 -20.24 3.00 -14.10
C TYR A 944 -21.01 2.97 -15.43
N ASP A 945 -20.85 1.89 -16.21
CA ASP A 945 -21.31 1.80 -17.59
C ASP A 945 -22.80 1.46 -17.76
N ASN A 946 -23.54 1.31 -16.65
CA ASN A 946 -24.92 0.82 -16.60
C ASN A 946 -25.10 -0.56 -17.28
N SER A 947 -24.10 -1.46 -17.18
CA SER A 947 -24.32 -2.88 -17.44
C SER A 947 -25.43 -3.44 -16.56
N LYS A 948 -25.96 -4.62 -16.91
CA LYS A 948 -26.83 -5.38 -16.02
C LYS A 948 -26.12 -5.55 -14.65
N ASN A 949 -26.84 -5.35 -13.55
CA ASN A 949 -26.28 -5.60 -12.21
C ASN A 949 -26.09 -7.12 -12.05
N GLY A 950 -24.85 -7.58 -11.93
CA GLY A 950 -24.61 -9.00 -11.84
C GLY A 950 -23.34 -9.47 -11.14
N VAL A 951 -23.29 -10.80 -10.99
CA VAL A 951 -22.22 -11.57 -10.33
C VAL A 951 -20.98 -11.59 -11.22
N GLY A 952 -21.14 -11.72 -12.54
CA GLY A 952 -20.03 -11.79 -13.49
C GLY A 952 -19.16 -10.54 -13.49
N GLN A 953 -19.75 -9.34 -13.58
CA GLN A 953 -19.01 -8.07 -13.58
C GLN A 953 -18.24 -7.90 -12.26
N GLN A 954 -18.82 -8.32 -11.14
CA GLN A 954 -18.18 -8.27 -9.83
C GLN A 954 -17.04 -9.28 -9.69
N MET A 955 -17.20 -10.50 -10.20
CA MET A 955 -16.10 -11.47 -10.25
C MET A 955 -14.94 -10.98 -11.13
N SER A 956 -15.28 -10.40 -12.29
CA SER A 956 -14.32 -9.83 -13.24
C SER A 956 -13.55 -8.67 -12.62
N ALA A 957 -14.24 -7.73 -11.96
CA ALA A 957 -13.63 -6.61 -11.25
C ALA A 957 -12.80 -7.04 -10.02
N LEU A 958 -13.30 -8.00 -9.23
CA LEU A 958 -12.59 -8.46 -8.02
C LEU A 958 -11.28 -9.17 -8.37
N ASN A 959 -11.28 -10.06 -9.35
CA ASN A 959 -10.05 -10.74 -9.78
C ASN A 959 -9.03 -9.76 -10.34
N ILE A 960 -9.41 -8.88 -11.28
CA ILE A 960 -8.46 -7.95 -11.91
C ILE A 960 -7.84 -6.96 -10.91
N ILE A 961 -8.57 -6.58 -9.85
CA ILE A 961 -8.06 -5.70 -8.78
C ILE A 961 -7.19 -6.49 -7.79
N SER A 962 -7.66 -7.65 -7.30
CA SER A 962 -6.92 -8.45 -6.31
C SER A 962 -5.61 -9.00 -6.86
N VAL A 963 -5.57 -9.43 -8.13
CA VAL A 963 -4.40 -10.07 -8.75
C VAL A 963 -3.18 -9.16 -8.85
N LEU A 964 -3.30 -7.85 -8.65
CA LEU A 964 -2.16 -6.94 -8.54
C LEU A 964 -1.20 -7.30 -7.38
N ASN A 965 -1.68 -8.05 -6.38
CA ASN A 965 -0.86 -8.61 -5.30
C ASN A 965 -0.24 -9.98 -5.63
N ALA A 966 -0.40 -10.54 -6.83
CA ALA A 966 0.03 -11.91 -7.15
C ALA A 966 1.53 -12.19 -6.96
N ALA A 967 2.39 -11.18 -7.17
CA ALA A 967 3.84 -11.27 -6.92
C ALA A 967 4.27 -10.97 -5.46
N ARG A 968 3.31 -10.71 -4.56
CA ARG A 968 3.55 -10.28 -3.16
C ARG A 968 3.04 -11.28 -2.12
N VAL A 969 2.19 -12.23 -2.52
CA VAL A 969 1.66 -13.30 -1.67
C VAL A 969 2.65 -14.47 -1.47
N PRO A 970 2.45 -15.32 -0.45
CA PRO A 970 3.17 -16.59 -0.34
C PRO A 970 2.95 -17.50 -1.56
N PRO A 971 3.93 -18.35 -1.93
CA PRO A 971 3.74 -19.40 -2.94
C PRO A 971 2.63 -20.39 -2.56
N LEU A 972 2.05 -21.01 -3.58
CA LEU A 972 0.99 -22.02 -3.44
C LEU A 972 1.43 -23.24 -2.61
N TYR A 973 0.51 -23.76 -1.81
CA TYR A 973 0.72 -24.98 -1.04
C TYR A 973 0.61 -26.24 -1.89
N SER A 974 1.31 -27.28 -1.41
CA SER A 974 1.46 -28.63 -1.94
C SER A 974 1.69 -29.58 -0.76
N SER A 975 1.65 -30.90 -0.99
CA SER A 975 1.96 -31.90 0.03
C SER A 975 3.38 -31.80 0.63
N HIS A 976 4.26 -30.99 0.02
CA HIS A 976 5.68 -30.88 0.41
C HIS A 976 6.07 -29.52 1.02
N ASN A 977 5.23 -28.49 0.96
CA ASN A 977 5.54 -27.15 1.50
C ASN A 977 4.46 -26.57 2.45
N GLY A 978 3.45 -27.35 2.85
CA GLY A 978 2.53 -26.98 3.93
C GLY A 978 1.04 -27.27 3.71
N GLY A 979 0.65 -27.80 2.55
CA GLY A 979 -0.74 -28.12 2.26
C GLY A 979 -1.27 -29.28 3.12
N THR A 980 -2.34 -29.04 3.88
CA THR A 980 -2.92 -30.03 4.82
C THR A 980 -3.88 -31.02 4.15
N SER A 981 -4.41 -30.66 2.98
CA SER A 981 -5.60 -31.32 2.45
C SER A 981 -5.35 -32.76 2.06
N GLN A 982 -6.13 -33.66 2.65
CA GLN A 982 -5.98 -35.10 2.47
C GLN A 982 -6.53 -35.54 1.10
N GLY A 983 -5.74 -36.35 0.41
CA GLY A 983 -6.09 -36.91 -0.89
C GLY A 983 -6.64 -38.33 -0.79
N ASP A 984 -7.43 -38.71 -1.79
CA ASP A 984 -7.84 -40.08 -2.07
C ASP A 984 -7.71 -40.31 -3.58
N PRO A 985 -6.60 -40.92 -4.04
CA PRO A 985 -6.41 -41.28 -5.45
C PRO A 985 -7.44 -42.30 -5.97
N GLY A 986 -8.15 -43.00 -5.08
CA GLY A 986 -9.18 -43.99 -5.39
C GLY A 986 -10.58 -43.41 -5.58
N LEU A 987 -10.86 -42.20 -5.08
CA LEU A 987 -12.18 -41.58 -5.18
C LEU A 987 -12.59 -41.30 -6.64
N GLY A 988 -13.88 -41.36 -6.95
CA GLY A 988 -14.39 -41.10 -8.31
C GLY A 988 -14.13 -42.20 -9.35
N ASN A 989 -13.44 -43.30 -9.02
CA ASN A 989 -13.21 -44.42 -9.95
C ASN A 989 -14.43 -45.34 -10.18
N LYS A 990 -15.65 -44.89 -9.83
CA LYS A 990 -16.88 -45.59 -10.23
C LYS A 990 -17.12 -45.41 -11.73
N ASN A 991 -17.88 -46.32 -12.33
CA ASN A 991 -18.15 -46.29 -13.76
C ASN A 991 -19.42 -45.46 -14.04
N ASP A 992 -19.25 -44.21 -14.49
CA ASP A 992 -20.35 -43.23 -14.72
C ASP A 992 -21.49 -43.76 -15.60
N ALA A 993 -21.23 -44.75 -16.45
CA ALA A 993 -22.25 -45.43 -17.25
C ALA A 993 -23.36 -46.11 -16.41
N ALA A 994 -23.13 -46.34 -15.12
CA ALA A 994 -24.13 -46.83 -14.16
C ALA A 994 -24.95 -45.71 -13.48
N VAL A 995 -24.62 -44.43 -13.70
CA VAL A 995 -25.33 -43.26 -13.13
C VAL A 995 -26.35 -42.68 -14.14
N LEU A 996 -26.89 -43.56 -14.98
CA LEU A 996 -28.13 -43.30 -15.69
C LEU A 996 -29.30 -43.64 -14.76
N PRO A 997 -30.33 -42.79 -14.61
CA PRO A 997 -31.59 -43.19 -14.00
C PRO A 997 -32.40 -44.06 -14.97
N ILE A 998 -31.83 -45.21 -15.34
CA ILE A 998 -32.62 -46.34 -15.82
C ILE A 998 -33.43 -46.80 -14.61
N TYR A 999 -34.75 -46.68 -14.70
CA TYR A 999 -35.63 -47.44 -13.82
C TYR A 999 -35.44 -48.91 -14.19
N GLU A 1000 -34.60 -49.64 -13.44
CA GLU A 1000 -34.35 -51.08 -13.63
C GLU A 1000 -35.52 -51.96 -13.15
N ASP A 1001 -36.56 -51.36 -12.59
CA ASP A 1001 -37.85 -52.00 -12.37
C ASP A 1001 -38.50 -52.36 -13.73
N ASP A 1002 -38.56 -53.65 -14.02
CA ASP A 1002 -39.19 -54.24 -15.21
C ASP A 1002 -40.64 -53.72 -15.36
N ILE A 1003 -40.94 -52.94 -16.42
CA ILE A 1003 -42.22 -52.23 -16.58
C ILE A 1003 -43.40 -53.21 -16.48
N THR A 1004 -44.07 -53.22 -15.33
CA THR A 1004 -45.01 -54.28 -14.98
C THR A 1004 -46.30 -54.17 -15.76
N THR A 1005 -47.12 -55.23 -15.73
CA THR A 1005 -48.50 -55.19 -16.23
C THR A 1005 -49.32 -54.10 -15.52
N GLY A 1006 -49.01 -53.77 -14.26
CA GLY A 1006 -49.61 -52.67 -13.51
C GLY A 1006 -49.25 -51.31 -14.08
N ASP A 1007 -47.97 -51.07 -14.38
CA ASP A 1007 -47.49 -49.79 -14.92
C ASP A 1007 -48.00 -49.55 -16.34
N ARG A 1008 -48.03 -50.60 -17.18
CA ARG A 1008 -48.62 -50.54 -18.53
C ARG A 1008 -50.12 -50.23 -18.47
N ALA A 1009 -50.85 -50.80 -17.50
CA ALA A 1009 -52.26 -50.50 -17.28
C ALA A 1009 -52.45 -49.06 -16.77
N GLY A 1010 -51.66 -48.62 -15.78
CA GLY A 1010 -51.69 -47.27 -15.23
C GLY A 1010 -51.38 -46.20 -16.27
N ALA A 1011 -50.29 -46.36 -17.02
CA ALA A 1011 -49.93 -45.47 -18.13
C ALA A 1011 -51.01 -45.44 -19.22
N SER A 1012 -51.63 -46.58 -19.56
CA SER A 1012 -52.74 -46.63 -20.52
C SER A 1012 -53.97 -45.88 -20.00
N ILE A 1013 -54.31 -46.03 -18.72
CA ILE A 1013 -55.45 -45.33 -18.08
C ILE A 1013 -55.19 -43.83 -18.03
N VAL A 1014 -54.01 -43.38 -17.62
CA VAL A 1014 -53.63 -41.95 -17.59
C VAL A 1014 -53.63 -41.37 -19.02
N THR A 1015 -53.12 -42.11 -20.01
CA THR A 1015 -53.13 -41.68 -21.42
C THR A 1015 -54.56 -41.57 -21.95
N MET A 1016 -55.45 -42.52 -21.63
CA MET A 1016 -56.87 -42.45 -21.98
C MET A 1016 -57.58 -41.28 -21.30
N ILE A 1017 -57.32 -41.02 -20.02
CA ILE A 1017 -57.88 -39.86 -19.29
C ILE A 1017 -57.37 -38.56 -19.91
N ALA A 1018 -56.08 -38.44 -20.19
CA ALA A 1018 -55.50 -37.28 -20.85
C ALA A 1018 -56.11 -37.06 -22.25
N ALA A 1019 -56.25 -38.11 -23.06
CA ALA A 1019 -56.88 -38.03 -24.38
C ALA A 1019 -58.36 -37.63 -24.29
N VAL A 1020 -59.13 -38.17 -23.34
CA VAL A 1020 -60.53 -37.80 -23.11
C VAL A 1020 -60.66 -36.35 -22.62
N LEU A 1021 -59.76 -35.88 -21.76
CA LEU A 1021 -59.72 -34.47 -21.33
C LEU A 1021 -59.31 -33.53 -22.47
N TRP A 1022 -58.39 -33.93 -23.34
CA TRP A 1022 -57.91 -33.12 -24.46
C TRP A 1022 -58.95 -33.05 -25.59
N ILE A 1023 -59.57 -34.18 -25.95
CA ILE A 1023 -60.68 -34.25 -26.92
C ILE A 1023 -61.92 -33.56 -26.35
N GLY A 1024 -62.24 -33.76 -25.07
CA GLY A 1024 -63.35 -33.09 -24.39
C GLY A 1024 -63.16 -31.58 -24.29
N GLY A 1025 -61.94 -31.11 -23.98
CA GLY A 1025 -61.58 -29.70 -23.98
C GLY A 1025 -61.64 -29.08 -25.38
N ALA A 1026 -61.09 -29.76 -26.39
CA ALA A 1026 -61.20 -29.33 -27.78
C ALA A 1026 -62.65 -29.26 -28.26
N TRP A 1027 -63.48 -30.26 -27.95
CA TRP A 1027 -64.92 -30.26 -28.27
C TRP A 1027 -65.68 -29.16 -27.54
N TRP A 1028 -65.34 -28.88 -26.29
CA TRP A 1028 -65.90 -27.76 -25.51
C TRP A 1028 -65.52 -26.39 -26.12
N MET A 1029 -64.28 -26.21 -26.57
CA MET A 1029 -63.82 -25.01 -27.30
C MET A 1029 -64.35 -24.89 -28.74
N ILE A 1030 -64.93 -25.95 -29.31
CA ILE A 1030 -65.56 -25.94 -30.64
C ILE A 1030 -67.09 -25.73 -30.54
N LYS A 1031 -67.66 -25.84 -29.33
CA LYS A 1031 -69.11 -25.82 -29.09
C LYS A 1031 -69.60 -24.60 -28.29
N ASN A 1032 -68.68 -23.85 -27.67
CA ASN A 1032 -68.90 -22.49 -27.15
C ASN A 1032 -68.36 -21.46 -28.15
#